data_AF-A0A017SRQ6-F1
#
_entry.id   AF-A0A017SRQ6-F1
#
_cell.length_a   1.000
_cell.length_b   1.000
_cell.length_c   1.000
_cell.angle_alpha   90.00
_cell.angle_beta   90.00
_cell.angle_gamma   90.00
#
_symmetry.space_group_name_H-M   'P 1'
#
loop_
_entity.id
_entity.type
_entity.pdbx_description
1 polymer ?
#
loop_
_entity_poly.entity_id
_entity_poly.type
_entity_poly.pdbx_seq_one_letter_code
_entity_poly.pdbx_strand_id
1 'polypeptide(L)'
;MTDSAEPPNFHSPANIFLQKEVYRLGSQPGLRSLPPSPERDFITLTWGPVIYRTTYAPESQRLILLYLRGLSETIRKSLPRILEGSSEQLARLEQCYSSKVFSSQETLHGVDEGFVRNAFHDWKVALSVPAIELPVRLRMCMLIDDAVLAAMTGIVDEAAREVEDADLSRCPIKVIEENFPDVNHPESVSAAEDEPYSGSTMVVLGTKRPRLAQSPQPSTQPAPASAPDDESTEVKLALLLSVFPNVTQEALLDTLVSCSGSVEEASSVLSTPQQRETASTESTATTTPKRRATSSAIQTSLLPHIICSPKPNTSHPLPKNLQQQQQQQQQQQLLTRKGRTLHLYTPRDIAHHTPCTIIHNFLPPHTASTLLQELLSESLHFSRHKFQLFERTVQSPHSASVYVSTPEEYHQQTSEYTYGGTYRSNVRQITPHMCDVSGKVQYAVNEEIRRRIRDVYPRGEKLRYQSPRMWKPNVAFVNCYDGPAESVGFHSDELTYLGPRAVIGSLSLGVEREFRVRRVVADDDEEKEEEEDDDNDTVAQKQKQTARADAQGQISIHLPHNSLLVMHAEMQEEWKHAITPARTVNPHPVSGNRRINITYRWYRDSLHPWYTPKCRCGTHAILRCAQRKRETRGRYMWMCYAGYAPGGKGCSFFQWAEFDDDGEPLWANKPTEEQAPTLANFVASQLSDD
;
A
#
# COMPACT_ATOMS: atom_id res chain seq x y z
N MET A 1 0.41 13.52 45.49
CA MET A 1 0.79 12.11 45.29
C MET A 1 1.75 12.09 44.12
N THR A 2 2.85 11.34 44.20
CA THR A 2 3.87 11.28 43.14
C THR A 2 3.51 10.16 42.16
N ASP A 3 3.19 10.51 40.91
CA ASP A 3 2.94 9.52 39.87
C ASP A 3 4.18 8.66 39.63
N SER A 4 4.06 7.36 39.93
CA SER A 4 5.01 6.36 39.49
C SER A 4 4.84 6.16 37.98
N ALA A 5 5.81 6.61 37.19
CA ALA A 5 5.77 6.50 35.74
C ALA A 5 5.47 5.06 35.29
N GLU A 6 4.45 4.88 34.45
CA GLU A 6 4.00 3.56 34.03
C GLU A 6 5.11 2.80 33.26
N PRO A 7 5.26 1.49 33.48
CA PRO A 7 6.24 0.71 32.72
C PRO A 7 5.86 0.70 31.22
N PRO A 8 6.84 0.67 30.30
CA PRO A 8 6.63 0.94 28.87
C PRO A 8 5.72 -0.08 28.13
N ASN A 9 5.34 -1.18 28.79
CA ASN A 9 4.44 -2.22 28.28
C ASN A 9 3.09 -2.28 29.05
N PHE A 10 2.70 -1.24 29.79
CA PHE A 10 1.42 -1.23 30.52
C PHE A 10 0.22 -1.13 29.55
N HIS A 11 -0.59 -2.18 29.49
CA HIS A 11 -1.68 -2.35 28.51
C HIS A 11 -3.08 -2.20 29.12
N SER A 12 -3.36 -1.04 29.74
CA SER A 12 -4.71 -0.68 30.15
C SER A 12 -5.68 -0.59 28.95
N PRO A 13 -7.00 -0.83 29.13
CA PRO A 13 -8.01 -0.57 28.12
C PRO A 13 -7.93 0.84 27.52
N ALA A 14 -7.69 1.87 28.33
CA ALA A 14 -7.50 3.24 27.86
C ALA A 14 -6.25 3.42 26.97
N ASN A 15 -5.10 2.81 27.32
CA ASN A 15 -3.89 2.86 26.48
C ASN A 15 -4.08 2.07 25.17
N ILE A 16 -4.74 0.90 25.23
CA ILE A 16 -5.09 0.12 24.03
C ILE A 16 -6.01 0.93 23.10
N PHE A 17 -7.01 1.63 23.65
CA PHE A 17 -7.90 2.50 22.88
C PHE A 17 -7.14 3.69 22.27
N LEU A 18 -6.37 4.43 23.08
CA LEU A 18 -5.51 5.52 22.61
C LEU A 18 -4.60 5.07 21.46
N GLN A 19 -3.94 3.91 21.60
CA GLN A 19 -3.06 3.37 20.56
C GLN A 19 -3.82 2.98 19.28
N LYS A 20 -5.03 2.42 19.35
CA LYS A 20 -5.79 1.98 18.16
C LYS A 20 -6.54 3.11 17.45
N GLU A 21 -7.28 3.91 18.22
CA GLU A 21 -8.31 4.84 17.72
C GLU A 21 -7.86 6.30 17.64
N VAL A 22 -6.79 6.67 18.35
CA VAL A 22 -6.24 8.04 18.36
C VAL A 22 -4.86 8.09 17.69
N TYR A 23 -3.91 7.25 18.11
CA TYR A 23 -2.52 7.33 17.60
C TYR A 23 -2.25 6.54 16.31
N ARG A 24 -2.96 5.43 16.04
CA ARG A 24 -2.71 4.55 14.88
C ARG A 24 -3.87 4.42 13.91
N LEU A 25 -4.94 5.20 14.09
CA LEU A 25 -6.14 5.21 13.25
C LEU A 25 -5.82 5.31 11.74
N GLY A 26 -5.00 6.29 11.34
CA GLY A 26 -4.58 6.47 9.93
C GLY A 26 -3.66 5.36 9.37
N SER A 27 -3.29 4.38 10.19
CA SER A 27 -2.56 3.16 9.78
C SER A 27 -3.44 1.90 9.73
N GLN A 28 -4.72 1.99 10.14
CA GLN A 28 -5.66 0.87 9.98
C GLN A 28 -5.90 0.58 8.48
N PRO A 29 -5.99 -0.69 8.05
CA PRO A 29 -5.96 -1.09 6.63
C PRO A 29 -6.83 -0.25 5.68
N GLY A 30 -8.14 -0.18 5.92
CA GLY A 30 -9.09 0.56 5.07
C GLY A 30 -8.89 2.09 5.02
N LEU A 31 -8.19 2.70 5.97
CA LEU A 31 -7.79 4.12 5.94
C LEU A 31 -6.35 4.32 5.47
N ARG A 32 -5.54 3.26 5.37
CA ARG A 32 -4.14 3.30 4.94
C ARG A 32 -3.98 3.17 3.42
N SER A 33 -4.91 2.48 2.76
CA SER A 33 -4.98 2.33 1.29
C SER A 33 -5.24 3.66 0.55
N LEU A 34 -5.79 4.65 1.24
CA LEU A 34 -6.15 5.96 0.66
C LEU A 34 -4.94 6.92 0.55
N PRO A 35 -4.89 7.78 -0.47
CA PRO A 35 -3.95 8.91 -0.50
C PRO A 35 -4.30 9.94 0.59
N PRO A 36 -3.34 10.73 1.11
CA PRO A 36 -3.65 11.89 1.95
C PRO A 36 -4.56 12.87 1.20
N SER A 37 -5.63 13.29 1.85
CA SER A 37 -6.62 14.26 1.33
C SER A 37 -7.25 15.00 2.52
N PRO A 38 -7.80 16.20 2.35
CA PRO A 38 -8.43 16.94 3.44
C PRO A 38 -9.51 16.12 4.18
N GLU A 39 -10.23 15.25 3.47
CA GLU A 39 -11.33 14.43 3.98
C GLU A 39 -10.83 13.19 4.72
N ARG A 40 -9.77 12.54 4.23
CA ARG A 40 -9.07 11.45 4.94
C ARG A 40 -8.37 11.98 6.19
N ASP A 41 -7.71 13.14 6.08
CA ASP A 41 -7.00 13.77 7.19
C ASP A 41 -8.01 14.23 8.25
N PHE A 42 -9.17 14.76 7.84
CA PHE A 42 -10.32 15.04 8.71
C PHE A 42 -10.82 13.80 9.48
N ILE A 43 -10.87 12.63 8.86
CA ILE A 43 -11.21 11.36 9.55
C ILE A 43 -10.10 10.93 10.51
N THR A 44 -8.83 10.99 10.09
CA THR A 44 -7.70 10.44 10.86
C THR A 44 -7.23 11.32 12.00
N LEU A 45 -7.55 12.62 11.97
CA LEU A 45 -7.32 13.60 13.06
C LEU A 45 -8.48 13.65 14.08
N THR A 46 -9.41 12.67 14.04
CA THR A 46 -10.66 12.69 14.80
C THR A 46 -10.97 11.29 15.34
N TRP A 47 -11.67 11.17 16.48
CA TRP A 47 -12.17 9.87 16.95
C TRP A 47 -13.60 9.86 17.54
N GLY A 48 -14.23 11.03 17.71
CA GLY A 48 -15.66 11.10 18.05
C GLY A 48 -16.60 10.83 16.85
N PRO A 49 -17.92 10.87 17.08
CA PRO A 49 -18.92 10.52 16.09
C PRO A 49 -19.06 11.56 14.97
N VAL A 50 -19.52 11.09 13.81
CA VAL A 50 -20.05 11.92 12.72
C VAL A 50 -21.52 12.23 13.01
N ILE A 51 -21.89 13.50 12.89
CA ILE A 51 -23.21 14.05 13.18
C ILE A 51 -23.73 14.81 11.96
N TYR A 52 -24.95 14.56 11.51
CA TYR A 52 -25.64 15.34 10.49
C TYR A 52 -26.69 16.25 11.14
N ARG A 53 -26.69 17.54 10.76
CA ARG A 53 -27.73 18.51 11.16
C ARG A 53 -28.73 18.68 10.02
N THR A 54 -30.01 18.40 10.28
CA THR A 54 -31.09 18.62 9.31
C THR A 54 -32.12 19.68 9.73
N THR A 55 -32.17 20.02 11.03
CA THR A 55 -32.92 21.18 11.53
C THR A 55 -32.11 22.48 11.45
N TYR A 56 -32.73 23.55 10.91
CA TYR A 56 -32.13 24.88 10.75
C TYR A 56 -33.02 26.03 11.25
N ALA A 57 -34.02 25.74 12.10
CA ALA A 57 -34.83 26.76 12.77
C ALA A 57 -33.96 27.76 13.58
N PRO A 58 -34.36 29.03 13.79
CA PRO A 58 -33.54 30.03 14.49
C PRO A 58 -33.04 29.58 15.88
N GLU A 59 -33.90 28.94 16.66
CA GLU A 59 -33.61 28.41 18.00
C GLU A 59 -32.58 27.26 17.95
N SER A 60 -32.54 26.50 16.84
CA SER A 60 -31.68 25.32 16.70
C SER A 60 -30.19 25.65 16.80
N GLN A 61 -29.77 26.87 16.45
CA GLN A 61 -28.37 27.30 16.53
C GLN A 61 -27.87 27.44 17.98
N ARG A 62 -28.75 27.76 18.94
CA ARG A 62 -28.41 27.76 20.37
C ARG A 62 -28.43 26.35 20.94
N LEU A 63 -29.45 25.57 20.57
CA LEU A 63 -29.66 24.21 21.07
C LEU A 63 -28.56 23.25 20.61
N ILE A 64 -28.09 23.31 19.36
CA ILE A 64 -27.01 22.42 18.89
C ILE A 64 -25.69 22.62 19.65
N LEU A 65 -25.37 23.85 20.08
CA LEU A 65 -24.18 24.12 20.91
C LEU A 65 -24.32 23.51 22.31
N LEU A 66 -25.51 23.60 22.90
CA LEU A 66 -25.83 22.93 24.15
C LEU A 66 -25.78 21.39 23.99
N TYR A 67 -26.27 20.83 22.89
CA TYR A 67 -26.26 19.38 22.61
C TYR A 67 -24.83 18.84 22.51
N LEU A 68 -23.97 19.50 21.74
CA LEU A 68 -22.56 19.12 21.59
C LEU A 68 -21.80 19.22 22.94
N ARG A 69 -22.14 20.20 23.77
CA ARG A 69 -21.63 20.29 25.15
C ARG A 69 -22.13 19.13 26.02
N GLY A 70 -23.44 18.83 26.00
CA GLY A 70 -24.04 17.72 26.76
C GLY A 70 -23.47 16.35 26.38
N LEU A 71 -23.29 16.10 25.08
CA LEU A 71 -22.58 14.93 24.54
C LEU A 71 -21.16 14.83 25.09
N SER A 72 -20.38 15.91 24.99
CA SER A 72 -18.99 15.95 25.45
C SER A 72 -18.88 15.74 26.96
N GLU A 73 -19.71 16.41 27.76
CA GLU A 73 -19.76 16.23 29.20
C GLU A 73 -20.20 14.83 29.63
N THR A 74 -21.14 14.20 28.90
CA THR A 74 -21.61 12.85 29.23
C THR A 74 -20.56 11.80 28.92
N ILE A 75 -19.83 11.94 27.80
CA ILE A 75 -18.67 11.10 27.47
C ILE A 75 -17.58 11.27 28.52
N ARG A 76 -17.25 12.51 28.91
CA ARG A 76 -16.30 12.83 29.99
C ARG A 76 -16.69 12.16 31.32
N LYS A 77 -17.96 12.27 31.72
CA LYS A 77 -18.54 11.60 32.91
C LYS A 77 -18.55 10.07 32.83
N SER A 78 -18.31 9.49 31.64
CA SER A 78 -18.41 8.04 31.38
C SER A 78 -17.08 7.35 31.07
N LEU A 79 -16.07 8.05 30.56
CA LEU A 79 -14.76 7.48 30.22
C LEU A 79 -14.14 6.68 31.40
N PRO A 80 -14.03 7.21 32.63
CA PRO A 80 -13.46 6.47 33.77
C PRO A 80 -14.35 5.31 34.29
N ARG A 81 -15.56 5.14 33.75
CA ARG A 81 -16.51 4.07 34.10
C ARG A 81 -16.55 2.94 33.06
N ILE A 82 -15.94 3.16 31.89
CA ILE A 82 -16.00 2.27 30.72
C ILE A 82 -14.59 1.81 30.30
N LEU A 83 -13.58 2.68 30.46
CA LEU A 83 -12.18 2.37 30.15
C LEU A 83 -11.33 2.50 31.41
N GLU A 84 -10.75 1.39 31.85
CA GLU A 84 -9.72 1.39 32.90
C GLU A 84 -8.41 1.98 32.35
N GLY A 85 -7.75 2.79 33.15
CA GLY A 85 -6.52 3.50 32.80
C GLY A 85 -6.11 4.51 33.88
N SER A 86 -4.90 5.05 33.76
CA SER A 86 -4.41 6.10 34.66
C SER A 86 -5.03 7.46 34.35
N SER A 87 -4.92 8.38 35.31
CA SER A 87 -5.42 9.77 35.19
C SER A 87 -4.89 10.49 33.95
N GLU A 88 -3.63 10.25 33.57
CA GLU A 88 -3.04 10.85 32.37
C GLU A 88 -3.64 10.27 31.07
N GLN A 89 -3.85 8.95 31.00
CA GLN A 89 -4.48 8.29 29.85
C GLN A 89 -5.93 8.77 29.66
N LEU A 90 -6.67 8.88 30.77
CA LEU A 90 -8.04 9.41 30.77
C LEU A 90 -8.08 10.89 30.36
N ALA A 91 -7.19 11.73 30.91
CA ALA A 91 -7.09 13.14 30.52
C ALA A 91 -6.73 13.33 29.03
N ARG A 92 -5.83 12.48 28.48
CA ARG A 92 -5.52 12.46 27.04
C ARG A 92 -6.73 12.06 26.19
N LEU A 93 -7.59 11.15 26.66
CA LEU A 93 -8.86 10.85 26.00
C LEU A 93 -9.80 12.05 26.04
N GLU A 94 -10.02 12.65 27.22
CA GLU A 94 -10.88 13.84 27.36
C GLU A 94 -10.43 15.00 26.46
N GLN A 95 -9.13 15.26 26.34
CA GLN A 95 -8.56 16.34 25.51
C GLN A 95 -8.59 16.05 24.01
N CYS A 96 -8.42 14.79 23.59
CA CYS A 96 -8.42 14.42 22.17
C CYS A 96 -9.83 14.25 21.58
N TYR A 97 -10.90 14.26 22.38
CA TYR A 97 -12.25 14.02 21.87
C TYR A 97 -12.73 15.17 20.97
N SER A 98 -13.08 14.82 19.73
CA SER A 98 -13.76 15.70 18.78
C SER A 98 -14.82 14.89 18.04
N SER A 99 -16.08 15.31 18.12
CA SER A 99 -17.11 14.97 17.14
C SER A 99 -16.96 15.85 15.89
N LYS A 100 -17.67 15.49 14.81
CA LYS A 100 -17.81 16.32 13.60
C LYS A 100 -19.27 16.53 13.26
N VAL A 101 -19.61 17.73 12.82
CA VAL A 101 -20.97 18.10 12.40
C VAL A 101 -20.94 18.48 10.93
N PHE A 102 -21.67 17.72 10.10
CA PHE A 102 -22.04 18.15 8.76
C PHE A 102 -23.24 19.09 8.88
N SER A 103 -22.99 20.38 8.60
CA SER A 103 -24.00 21.43 8.60
C SER A 103 -23.98 22.21 7.29
N SER A 104 -24.99 21.98 6.45
CA SER A 104 -25.22 22.67 5.19
C SER A 104 -26.72 22.89 5.05
N GLN A 105 -27.18 24.14 5.22
CA GLN A 105 -28.62 24.45 5.19
C GLN A 105 -29.21 24.24 3.79
N GLU A 106 -28.43 24.46 2.73
CA GLU A 106 -28.86 24.32 1.34
C GLU A 106 -29.09 22.86 0.92
N THR A 107 -28.41 21.90 1.56
CA THR A 107 -28.43 20.48 1.13
C THR A 107 -28.92 19.48 2.18
N LEU A 108 -29.01 19.88 3.45
CA LEU A 108 -29.45 19.01 4.55
C LEU A 108 -30.73 19.49 5.26
N HIS A 109 -31.29 20.65 4.92
CA HIS A 109 -32.48 21.13 5.65
C HIS A 109 -33.72 20.27 5.35
N GLY A 110 -34.32 19.69 6.40
CA GLY A 110 -35.59 18.94 6.30
C GLY A 110 -35.47 17.56 5.64
N VAL A 111 -34.26 17.07 5.37
CA VAL A 111 -34.05 15.74 4.78
C VAL A 111 -34.24 14.62 5.80
N ASP A 112 -34.64 13.43 5.33
CA ASP A 112 -35.03 12.30 6.15
C ASP A 112 -33.88 11.34 6.49
N GLU A 113 -34.17 10.32 7.29
CA GLU A 113 -33.21 9.30 7.70
C GLU A 113 -32.65 8.49 6.52
N GLY A 114 -33.47 8.24 5.50
CA GLY A 114 -33.05 7.55 4.27
C GLY A 114 -32.02 8.37 3.50
N PHE A 115 -32.28 9.67 3.30
CA PHE A 115 -31.34 10.58 2.67
C PHE A 115 -30.04 10.71 3.47
N VAL A 116 -30.11 10.83 4.81
CA VAL A 116 -28.90 10.92 5.65
C VAL A 116 -28.08 9.62 5.61
N ARG A 117 -28.74 8.44 5.63
CA ARG A 117 -28.05 7.14 5.45
C ARG A 117 -27.35 7.07 4.09
N ASN A 118 -28.04 7.46 3.02
CA ASN A 118 -27.47 7.47 1.67
C ASN A 118 -26.32 8.48 1.53
N ALA A 119 -26.46 9.70 2.08
CA ALA A 119 -25.41 10.71 2.06
C ALA A 119 -24.17 10.30 2.88
N PHE A 120 -24.33 9.54 3.97
CA PHE A 120 -23.23 8.96 4.74
C PHE A 120 -22.55 7.79 4.00
N HIS A 121 -23.34 6.99 3.28
CA HIS A 121 -22.83 5.93 2.40
C HIS A 121 -22.05 6.51 1.22
N ASP A 122 -22.65 7.41 0.45
CA ASP A 122 -22.06 8.08 -0.71
C ASP A 122 -20.77 8.83 -0.34
N TRP A 123 -20.72 9.46 0.84
CA TRP A 123 -19.51 10.06 1.37
C TRP A 123 -18.38 9.04 1.59
N LYS A 124 -18.67 7.87 2.16
CA LYS A 124 -17.69 6.78 2.33
C LYS A 124 -17.30 6.09 1.03
N VAL A 125 -18.22 6.00 0.07
CA VAL A 125 -17.97 5.50 -1.29
C VAL A 125 -17.08 6.46 -2.07
N ALA A 126 -17.31 7.78 -1.98
CA ALA A 126 -16.44 8.80 -2.55
C ALA A 126 -15.02 8.75 -1.94
N LEU A 127 -14.93 8.48 -0.63
CA LEU A 127 -13.67 8.21 0.06
C LEU A 127 -13.02 6.86 -0.30
N SER A 128 -13.68 6.01 -1.10
CA SER A 128 -13.18 4.69 -1.52
C SER A 128 -12.84 3.72 -0.38
N VAL A 129 -13.48 3.85 0.80
CA VAL A 129 -13.17 3.01 1.97
C VAL A 129 -13.81 1.62 1.84
N PRO A 130 -13.06 0.51 1.95
CA PRO A 130 -13.65 -0.83 1.95
C PRO A 130 -14.56 -1.06 3.17
N ALA A 131 -15.86 -1.24 2.94
CA ALA A 131 -16.88 -1.31 4.00
C ALA A 131 -16.59 -2.38 5.08
N ILE A 132 -16.00 -3.52 4.68
CA ILE A 132 -15.69 -4.66 5.55
C ILE A 132 -14.64 -4.28 6.62
N GLU A 133 -13.69 -3.40 6.29
CA GLU A 133 -12.56 -3.01 7.15
C GLU A 133 -12.83 -1.74 8.00
N LEU A 134 -14.05 -1.20 7.98
CA LEU A 134 -14.41 0.01 8.73
C LEU A 134 -14.39 -0.21 10.26
N PRO A 135 -13.75 0.68 11.05
CA PRO A 135 -14.02 0.83 12.47
C PRO A 135 -15.52 0.99 12.76
N VAL A 136 -16.01 0.45 13.87
CA VAL A 136 -17.44 0.47 14.25
C VAL A 136 -18.04 1.88 14.21
N ARG A 137 -17.27 2.88 14.67
CA ARG A 137 -17.61 4.32 14.65
C ARG A 137 -17.78 4.95 13.24
N LEU A 138 -17.44 4.25 12.16
CA LEU A 138 -17.70 4.65 10.76
C LEU A 138 -18.82 3.83 10.11
N ARG A 139 -19.46 2.92 10.86
CA ARG A 139 -20.66 2.15 10.44
C ARG A 139 -21.97 2.79 10.90
N MET A 140 -21.88 3.86 11.69
CA MET A 140 -23.00 4.63 12.23
C MET A 140 -22.73 6.13 12.16
N CYS A 141 -23.79 6.93 12.08
CA CYS A 141 -23.75 8.38 12.30
C CYS A 141 -24.90 8.82 13.21
N MET A 142 -24.82 10.03 13.76
CA MET A 142 -25.90 10.65 14.54
C MET A 142 -26.68 11.65 13.68
N LEU A 143 -27.97 11.77 13.90
CA LEU A 143 -28.85 12.75 13.26
C LEU A 143 -29.42 13.72 14.32
N ILE A 144 -29.40 15.01 14.01
CA ILE A 144 -30.12 16.06 14.73
C ILE A 144 -31.21 16.61 13.81
N ASP A 145 -32.42 16.12 14.02
CA ASP A 145 -33.66 16.52 13.36
C ASP A 145 -34.53 17.39 14.29
N ASP A 146 -35.72 17.81 13.81
CA ASP A 146 -36.64 18.63 14.58
C ASP A 146 -37.26 17.89 15.79
N ALA A 147 -37.27 16.55 15.81
CA ALA A 147 -37.80 15.77 16.93
C ALA A 147 -36.80 15.69 18.09
N VAL A 148 -35.51 15.48 17.78
CA VAL A 148 -34.40 15.64 18.74
C VAL A 148 -34.38 17.08 19.28
N LEU A 149 -34.61 18.07 18.40
CA LEU A 149 -34.67 19.48 18.80
C LEU A 149 -35.84 19.78 19.75
N ALA A 150 -37.05 19.34 19.43
CA ALA A 150 -38.24 19.58 20.25
C ALA A 150 -38.13 18.94 21.64
N ALA A 151 -37.60 17.70 21.72
CA ALA A 151 -37.31 17.05 22.99
C ALA A 151 -36.27 17.83 23.82
N MET A 152 -35.25 18.38 23.15
CA MET A 152 -34.24 19.20 23.81
C MET A 152 -34.79 20.54 24.31
N THR A 153 -35.63 21.22 23.53
CA THR A 153 -36.35 22.43 23.98
C THR A 153 -37.17 22.13 25.23
N GLY A 154 -37.90 21.01 25.27
CA GLY A 154 -38.65 20.58 26.44
C GLY A 154 -37.80 20.43 27.71
N ILE A 155 -36.61 19.83 27.60
CA ILE A 155 -35.65 19.68 28.73
C ILE A 155 -35.13 21.05 29.19
N VAL A 156 -34.81 21.95 28.26
CA VAL A 156 -34.31 23.30 28.58
C VAL A 156 -35.41 24.16 29.22
N ASP A 157 -36.65 24.07 28.74
CA ASP A 157 -37.79 24.80 29.27
C ASP A 157 -38.31 24.22 30.60
N GLU A 158 -38.08 22.93 30.88
CA GLU A 158 -38.28 22.29 32.19
C GLU A 158 -37.28 22.84 33.21
N ALA A 159 -35.98 22.72 32.93
CA ALA A 159 -34.93 23.25 33.80
C ALA A 159 -35.05 24.78 34.03
N ALA A 160 -35.45 25.54 33.01
CA ALA A 160 -35.68 26.99 33.13
C ALA A 160 -36.90 27.36 33.99
N ARG A 161 -37.88 26.46 34.17
CA ARG A 161 -39.00 26.63 35.10
C ARG A 161 -38.63 26.26 36.54
N GLU A 162 -37.75 25.27 36.70
CA GLU A 162 -37.30 24.78 38.02
C GLU A 162 -36.08 25.54 38.57
N VAL A 163 -35.43 26.36 37.72
CA VAL A 163 -34.22 27.15 38.02
C VAL A 163 -33.00 26.25 38.29
N GLU A 164 -32.92 25.11 37.60
CA GLU A 164 -31.80 24.16 37.64
C GLU A 164 -30.98 24.17 36.33
N ASP A 165 -29.78 23.57 36.36
CA ASP A 165 -28.98 23.32 35.15
C ASP A 165 -29.60 22.18 34.33
N ALA A 166 -29.85 22.41 33.05
CA ALA A 166 -30.51 21.43 32.17
C ALA A 166 -29.72 20.11 32.03
N ASP A 167 -30.27 19.00 32.54
CA ASP A 167 -29.66 17.67 32.41
C ASP A 167 -29.83 17.10 30.99
N LEU A 168 -28.93 17.51 30.11
CA LEU A 168 -28.85 17.02 28.74
C LEU A 168 -28.45 15.54 28.63
N SER A 169 -28.07 14.85 29.73
CA SER A 169 -27.83 13.39 29.68
C SER A 169 -29.11 12.58 29.46
N ARG A 170 -30.28 13.20 29.66
CA ARG A 170 -31.62 12.69 29.33
C ARG A 170 -32.05 12.98 27.88
N CYS A 171 -31.28 13.76 27.11
CA CYS A 171 -31.62 14.09 25.73
C CYS A 171 -31.58 12.85 24.83
N PRO A 172 -32.55 12.66 23.92
CA PRO A 172 -32.48 11.62 22.90
C PRO A 172 -31.38 11.92 21.89
N ILE A 173 -30.79 10.84 21.35
CA ILE A 173 -29.92 10.80 20.18
C ILE A 173 -30.62 9.91 19.15
N LYS A 174 -30.72 10.37 17.91
CA LYS A 174 -31.04 9.50 16.77
C LYS A 174 -29.74 8.96 16.18
N VAL A 175 -29.53 7.65 16.24
CA VAL A 175 -28.41 6.95 15.61
C VAL A 175 -28.91 6.28 14.33
N ILE A 176 -28.23 6.53 13.21
CA ILE A 176 -28.48 5.87 11.93
C ILE A 176 -27.36 4.88 11.69
N GLU A 177 -27.72 3.63 11.46
CA GLU A 177 -26.79 2.56 11.10
C GLU A 177 -26.77 2.35 9.58
N GLU A 178 -25.61 1.98 9.06
CA GLU A 178 -25.40 1.64 7.65
C GLU A 178 -24.97 0.18 7.53
N ASN A 179 -25.95 -0.71 7.69
CA ASN A 179 -25.76 -2.16 7.64
C ASN A 179 -26.27 -2.71 6.30
N PHE A 180 -25.38 -2.95 5.33
CA PHE A 180 -25.69 -3.90 4.25
C PHE A 180 -24.43 -4.55 3.63
N PRO A 181 -24.44 -5.86 3.33
CA PRO A 181 -25.35 -6.90 3.81
C PRO A 181 -24.73 -7.71 4.97
N ASP A 182 -25.39 -7.73 6.12
CA ASP A 182 -25.46 -8.98 6.88
C ASP A 182 -26.81 -9.10 7.59
N VAL A 183 -27.70 -9.89 6.99
CA VAL A 183 -29.02 -10.25 7.54
C VAL A 183 -28.96 -11.60 8.26
N ASN A 184 -27.76 -12.19 8.41
CA ASN A 184 -27.52 -13.51 8.96
C ASN A 184 -26.51 -13.52 10.14
N HIS A 185 -25.99 -12.38 10.59
CA HIS A 185 -25.09 -12.34 11.74
C HIS A 185 -25.86 -12.68 13.03
N PRO A 186 -25.54 -13.78 13.75
CA PRO A 186 -26.39 -14.32 14.81
C PRO A 186 -26.46 -13.47 16.11
N GLU A 187 -25.89 -12.27 16.09
CA GLU A 187 -25.94 -11.30 17.19
C GLU A 187 -26.86 -10.09 16.89
N SER A 188 -27.42 -9.98 15.67
CA SER A 188 -28.30 -8.87 15.27
C SER A 188 -29.78 -9.07 15.66
N VAL A 189 -30.06 -9.90 16.66
CA VAL A 189 -31.42 -10.15 17.15
C VAL A 189 -31.85 -9.04 18.12
N SER A 190 -32.71 -8.13 17.66
CA SER A 190 -33.44 -7.22 18.52
C SER A 190 -34.39 -8.00 19.42
N ALA A 191 -34.30 -7.81 20.74
CA ALA A 191 -35.11 -8.54 21.73
C ALA A 191 -36.54 -7.97 21.88
N ALA A 192 -37.20 -7.72 20.75
CA ALA A 192 -38.59 -7.32 20.62
C ALA A 192 -39.13 -7.87 19.29
N GLU A 193 -40.29 -8.51 19.34
CA GLU A 193 -40.98 -9.08 18.18
C GLU A 193 -41.86 -8.00 17.50
N ASP A 194 -42.33 -8.30 16.28
CA ASP A 194 -43.41 -7.59 15.53
C ASP A 194 -43.16 -6.25 14.78
N GLU A 195 -41.93 -5.75 14.59
CA GLU A 195 -41.66 -4.68 13.58
C GLU A 195 -40.33 -4.88 12.81
N PRO A 196 -40.26 -4.67 11.47
CA PRO A 196 -39.02 -4.73 10.70
C PRO A 196 -38.11 -3.53 10.98
N TYR A 197 -36.87 -3.79 11.42
CA TYR A 197 -35.91 -2.76 11.81
C TYR A 197 -35.61 -1.73 10.69
N SER A 198 -35.92 -0.47 10.95
CA SER A 198 -35.78 0.67 10.02
C SER A 198 -34.33 1.09 9.71
N GLY A 199 -33.34 0.50 10.39
CA GLY A 199 -31.92 0.90 10.33
C GLY A 199 -31.59 2.17 11.12
N SER A 200 -32.44 2.57 12.06
CA SER A 200 -32.21 3.68 12.97
C SER A 200 -32.66 3.32 14.39
N THR A 201 -31.95 3.86 15.39
CA THR A 201 -32.22 3.60 16.81
C THR A 201 -32.20 4.91 17.59
N MET A 202 -33.25 5.16 18.37
CA MET A 202 -33.28 6.24 19.36
C MET A 202 -32.66 5.75 20.67
N VAL A 203 -31.63 6.45 21.15
CA VAL A 203 -30.95 6.14 22.43
C VAL A 203 -30.86 7.39 23.31
N VAL A 204 -30.65 7.22 24.62
CA VAL A 204 -30.48 8.34 25.57
C VAL A 204 -29.02 8.41 26.01
N LEU A 205 -28.47 9.64 26.08
CA LEU A 205 -27.06 9.93 26.36
C LEU A 205 -26.48 9.19 27.59
N GLY A 206 -27.26 9.03 28.67
CA GLY A 206 -26.77 8.51 29.96
C GLY A 206 -27.11 7.05 30.33
N THR A 207 -27.89 6.30 29.54
CA THR A 207 -28.53 5.05 30.03
C THR A 207 -27.69 3.77 29.88
N LYS A 208 -27.53 3.02 30.99
CA LYS A 208 -27.02 1.64 31.00
C LYS A 208 -28.03 0.68 30.37
N ARG A 209 -27.57 -0.31 29.57
CA ARG A 209 -28.34 -1.57 29.40
C ARG A 209 -28.36 -2.31 30.75
N PRO A 210 -29.52 -2.78 31.24
CA PRO A 210 -29.57 -3.70 32.37
C PRO A 210 -28.91 -5.03 31.98
N ARG A 211 -28.05 -5.57 32.85
CA ARG A 211 -27.67 -6.99 32.77
C ARG A 211 -28.89 -7.78 33.27
N LEU A 212 -29.48 -8.62 32.42
CA LEU A 212 -30.51 -9.57 32.85
C LEU A 212 -29.90 -10.47 33.94
N ALA A 213 -30.46 -10.39 35.15
CA ALA A 213 -30.01 -11.20 36.27
C ALA A 213 -30.49 -12.64 36.09
N GLN A 214 -29.56 -13.56 35.81
CA GLN A 214 -29.82 -14.98 36.01
C GLN A 214 -29.91 -15.25 37.51
N SER A 215 -30.99 -15.89 37.95
CA SER A 215 -31.24 -16.20 39.37
C SER A 215 -30.15 -17.14 39.92
N PRO A 216 -29.64 -16.91 41.15
CA PRO A 216 -28.60 -17.74 41.72
C PRO A 216 -29.14 -19.12 42.16
N GLN A 217 -28.41 -20.18 41.83
CA GLN A 217 -28.45 -21.44 42.58
C GLN A 217 -27.16 -21.61 43.40
N PRO A 218 -27.23 -22.09 44.65
CA PRO A 218 -26.05 -22.18 45.53
C PRO A 218 -25.43 -23.60 45.58
N SER A 219 -24.12 -23.70 45.37
CA SER A 219 -23.32 -24.84 45.83
C SER A 219 -21.84 -24.51 46.08
N THR A 220 -21.53 -24.24 47.35
CA THR A 220 -20.48 -24.89 48.15
C THR A 220 -19.07 -25.11 47.55
N GLN A 221 -18.07 -24.40 48.10
CA GLN A 221 -16.66 -24.84 48.08
C GLN A 221 -16.35 -25.83 49.21
N PRO A 222 -15.29 -26.64 49.06
CA PRO A 222 -14.28 -26.80 50.11
C PRO A 222 -12.85 -26.52 49.61
N ALA A 223 -11.90 -26.37 50.54
CA ALA A 223 -10.52 -25.93 50.30
C ALA A 223 -9.49 -27.09 50.44
N PRO A 224 -8.16 -26.89 50.68
CA PRO A 224 -7.13 -27.40 49.77
C PRO A 224 -6.28 -28.56 50.33
N ALA A 225 -5.44 -29.15 49.45
CA ALA A 225 -4.39 -30.11 49.79
C ALA A 225 -3.08 -29.77 49.04
N SER A 226 -1.93 -30.25 49.55
CA SER A 226 -0.60 -29.66 49.28
C SER A 226 0.47 -30.67 48.82
N ALA A 227 1.24 -30.33 47.77
CA ALA A 227 2.63 -30.75 47.46
C ALA A 227 2.98 -30.41 45.98
N PRO A 228 4.26 -30.40 45.56
CA PRO A 228 5.47 -29.89 46.22
C PRO A 228 6.14 -28.74 45.40
N ASP A 229 7.37 -28.34 45.76
CA ASP A 229 8.15 -27.27 45.08
C ASP A 229 8.36 -27.51 43.57
N ASP A 230 7.90 -26.55 42.77
CA ASP A 230 8.35 -26.26 41.40
C ASP A 230 8.29 -24.72 41.20
N GLU A 231 8.82 -23.98 42.19
CA GLU A 231 8.73 -22.51 42.22
C GLU A 231 9.60 -21.86 41.12
N SER A 232 8.96 -21.00 40.32
CA SER A 232 9.61 -20.21 39.26
C SER A 232 10.86 -19.48 39.78
N THR A 233 11.88 -19.39 38.94
CA THR A 233 13.14 -18.66 39.20
C THR A 233 12.89 -17.22 39.70
N GLU A 234 11.81 -16.58 39.27
CA GLU A 234 11.42 -15.23 39.74
C GLU A 234 11.05 -15.20 41.23
N VAL A 235 10.43 -16.26 41.76
CA VAL A 235 10.10 -16.41 43.19
C VAL A 235 11.37 -16.68 43.99
N LYS A 236 12.23 -17.57 43.50
CA LYS A 236 13.53 -17.90 44.10
C LYS A 236 14.47 -16.69 44.14
N LEU A 237 14.43 -15.82 43.12
CA LEU A 237 15.10 -14.51 43.11
C LEU A 237 14.50 -13.52 44.10
N ALA A 238 13.18 -13.43 44.21
CA ALA A 238 12.52 -12.53 45.16
C ALA A 238 12.84 -12.89 46.62
N LEU A 239 12.93 -14.19 46.93
CA LEU A 239 13.40 -14.72 48.21
C LEU A 239 14.83 -14.27 48.52
N LEU A 240 15.78 -14.45 47.58
CA LEU A 240 17.16 -14.00 47.79
C LEU A 240 17.31 -12.47 47.86
N LEU A 241 16.55 -11.70 47.07
CA LEU A 241 16.51 -10.23 47.15
C LEU A 241 16.00 -9.73 48.51
N SER A 242 15.10 -10.47 49.16
CA SER A 242 14.60 -10.16 50.50
C SER A 242 15.68 -10.36 51.59
N VAL A 243 16.55 -11.36 51.43
CA VAL A 243 17.65 -11.67 52.39
C VAL A 243 18.91 -10.85 52.11
N PHE A 244 19.22 -10.60 50.83
CA PHE A 244 20.43 -9.89 50.37
C PHE A 244 20.09 -8.63 49.53
N PRO A 245 19.32 -7.66 50.06
CA PRO A 245 18.86 -6.48 49.30
C PRO A 245 19.99 -5.55 48.81
N ASN A 246 21.24 -5.77 49.26
CA ASN A 246 22.44 -5.06 48.84
C ASN A 246 23.18 -5.73 47.66
N VAL A 247 22.72 -6.90 47.20
CA VAL A 247 23.30 -7.63 46.05
C VAL A 247 22.39 -7.45 44.83
N THR A 248 22.99 -7.19 43.67
CA THR A 248 22.24 -6.97 42.43
C THR A 248 21.55 -8.25 41.96
N GLN A 249 20.33 -8.12 41.43
CA GLN A 249 19.52 -9.24 40.94
C GLN A 249 20.25 -10.12 39.90
N GLU A 250 21.12 -9.52 39.09
CA GLU A 250 21.96 -10.23 38.11
C GLU A 250 22.97 -11.16 38.80
N ALA A 251 23.64 -10.71 39.87
CA ALA A 251 24.57 -11.54 40.65
C ALA A 251 23.84 -12.61 41.47
N LEU A 252 22.62 -12.33 41.94
CA LEU A 252 21.76 -13.34 42.58
C LEU A 252 21.30 -14.42 41.58
N LEU A 253 21.02 -14.06 40.33
CA LEU A 253 20.70 -14.99 39.25
C LEU A 253 21.90 -15.89 38.93
N ASP A 254 23.09 -15.32 38.71
CA ASP A 254 24.30 -16.10 38.42
C ASP A 254 24.67 -17.04 39.59
N THR A 255 24.42 -16.62 40.83
CA THR A 255 24.61 -17.48 42.02
C THR A 255 23.57 -18.60 42.06
N LEU A 256 22.28 -18.32 41.80
CA LEU A 256 21.22 -19.34 41.70
C LEU A 256 21.51 -20.37 40.60
N VAL A 257 22.01 -19.93 39.44
CA VAL A 257 22.41 -20.82 38.34
C VAL A 257 23.61 -21.68 38.74
N SER A 258 24.59 -21.09 39.45
CA SER A 258 25.75 -21.83 39.98
C SER A 258 25.36 -22.87 41.04
N CYS A 259 24.37 -22.56 41.88
CA CYS A 259 23.78 -23.45 42.89
C CYS A 259 22.59 -24.28 42.37
N SER A 260 22.53 -24.51 41.04
CA SER A 260 21.54 -25.38 40.37
C SER A 260 20.06 -25.12 40.73
N GLY A 261 19.70 -23.90 41.14
CA GLY A 261 18.34 -23.51 41.52
C GLY A 261 17.95 -23.69 43.00
N SER A 262 18.88 -24.06 43.89
CA SER A 262 18.66 -24.00 45.35
C SER A 262 18.81 -22.58 45.88
N VAL A 263 17.85 -22.14 46.70
CA VAL A 263 17.88 -20.85 47.40
C VAL A 263 18.78 -20.94 48.65
N GLU A 264 18.82 -22.11 49.28
CA GLU A 264 19.58 -22.43 50.49
C GLU A 264 21.09 -22.39 50.21
N GLU A 265 21.54 -23.08 49.16
CA GLU A 265 22.95 -23.08 48.75
C GLU A 265 23.40 -21.68 48.30
N ALA A 266 22.61 -21.01 47.44
CA ALA A 266 22.92 -19.66 47.00
C ALA A 266 23.03 -18.66 48.17
N SER A 267 22.13 -18.76 49.15
CA SER A 267 22.16 -17.97 50.39
C SER A 267 23.43 -18.23 51.21
N SER A 268 23.89 -19.47 51.28
CA SER A 268 25.14 -19.81 51.99
C SER A 268 26.40 -19.22 51.32
N VAL A 269 26.44 -19.21 49.98
CA VAL A 269 27.53 -18.60 49.20
C VAL A 269 27.55 -17.09 49.41
N LEU A 270 26.41 -16.42 49.27
CA LEU A 270 26.26 -14.97 49.43
C LEU A 270 26.54 -14.47 50.86
N SER A 271 26.40 -15.34 51.86
CA SER A 271 26.70 -15.03 53.27
C SER A 271 28.21 -15.05 53.59
N THR A 272 29.07 -15.51 52.68
CA THR A 272 30.51 -15.71 52.95
C THR A 272 31.34 -14.53 52.44
N PRO A 273 31.96 -13.71 53.32
CA PRO A 273 32.59 -12.45 52.91
C PRO A 273 34.04 -12.61 52.44
N GLN A 274 34.32 -12.31 51.16
CA GLN A 274 35.69 -12.08 50.71
C GLN A 274 35.85 -10.90 49.74
N GLN A 275 37.02 -10.26 49.84
CA GLN A 275 37.31 -8.85 49.54
C GLN A 275 37.28 -8.43 48.05
N ARG A 276 37.15 -7.11 47.83
CA ARG A 276 37.31 -6.41 46.53
C ARG A 276 38.79 -6.06 46.28
N GLU A 277 39.19 -5.91 45.01
CA GLU A 277 40.01 -4.81 44.44
C GLU A 277 40.33 -5.10 42.93
N THR A 278 39.79 -4.34 41.97
CA THR A 278 40.33 -3.14 41.26
C THR A 278 41.47 -3.35 40.23
N ALA A 279 41.22 -2.81 39.03
CA ALA A 279 42.17 -2.20 38.06
C ALA A 279 42.85 -3.01 36.92
N SER A 280 42.58 -2.52 35.69
CA SER A 280 43.49 -2.27 34.55
C SER A 280 44.14 -3.39 33.68
N THR A 281 43.99 -3.16 32.36
CA THR A 281 44.90 -3.44 31.21
C THR A 281 44.99 -4.82 30.51
N GLU A 282 44.88 -4.72 29.18
CA GLU A 282 45.41 -5.54 28.07
C GLU A 282 44.90 -6.97 27.73
N SER A 283 44.70 -7.16 26.41
CA SER A 283 44.97 -8.32 25.53
C SER A 283 44.71 -9.76 26.05
N THR A 284 44.03 -10.68 25.33
CA THR A 284 44.16 -10.97 23.88
C THR A 284 42.91 -11.75 23.34
N ALA A 285 42.88 -12.08 22.04
CA ALA A 285 41.81 -12.77 21.28
C ALA A 285 41.32 -14.14 21.84
N THR A 286 40.14 -14.69 21.46
CA THR A 286 39.20 -14.34 20.35
C THR A 286 37.73 -14.25 20.87
N THR A 287 36.59 -14.68 20.29
CA THR A 287 36.17 -15.49 19.12
C THR A 287 34.77 -15.05 18.62
N THR A 288 34.28 -15.57 17.49
CA THR A 288 32.94 -15.33 16.87
C THR A 288 31.92 -16.45 17.21
N PRO A 289 30.60 -16.34 16.90
CA PRO A 289 29.89 -15.29 16.16
C PRO A 289 28.64 -14.68 16.86
N LYS A 290 28.20 -13.48 16.43
CA LYS A 290 26.92 -12.87 16.86
C LYS A 290 25.87 -12.85 15.74
N ARG A 291 24.69 -13.41 16.00
CA ARG A 291 23.44 -13.10 15.26
C ARG A 291 23.09 -11.62 15.45
N ARG A 292 22.58 -10.95 14.42
CA ARG A 292 22.12 -9.55 14.50
C ARG A 292 20.63 -9.45 14.20
N ALA A 293 19.85 -9.00 15.18
CA ALA A 293 18.42 -8.77 15.03
C ALA A 293 18.13 -7.50 14.21
N THR A 294 16.99 -7.47 13.51
CA THR A 294 16.53 -6.32 12.72
C THR A 294 15.50 -5.50 13.50
N SER A 295 15.80 -4.23 13.77
CA SER A 295 14.85 -3.28 14.35
C SER A 295 13.81 -2.82 13.32
N SER A 296 12.53 -3.10 13.56
CA SER A 296 11.43 -2.50 12.80
C SER A 296 11.38 -0.99 12.99
N ALA A 297 11.18 -0.23 11.91
CA ALA A 297 11.25 1.22 11.93
C ALA A 297 9.88 1.87 11.73
N ILE A 298 9.66 2.98 12.44
CA ILE A 298 8.51 3.87 12.28
C ILE A 298 8.65 4.62 10.94
N GLN A 299 7.54 4.79 10.20
CA GLN A 299 7.47 5.67 9.02
C GLN A 299 6.84 7.01 9.40
N THR A 300 7.47 8.10 8.94
CA THR A 300 6.90 9.45 8.91
C THR A 300 6.72 9.89 7.45
N SER A 301 5.72 10.74 7.21
CA SER A 301 5.58 11.48 5.95
C SER A 301 6.73 12.48 5.78
N LEU A 302 7.21 12.68 4.55
CA LEU A 302 8.38 13.52 4.24
C LEU A 302 8.04 14.93 3.71
N LEU A 303 6.77 15.35 3.74
CA LEU A 303 6.33 16.66 3.24
C LEU A 303 5.60 17.52 4.30
N PRO A 304 6.30 17.93 5.36
CA PRO A 304 6.19 19.34 5.80
C PRO A 304 7.53 20.07 5.96
N HIS A 305 8.66 19.36 6.08
CA HIS A 305 9.94 19.94 6.53
C HIS A 305 10.76 20.70 5.46
N ILE A 306 10.18 21.01 4.30
CA ILE A 306 10.84 21.80 3.23
C ILE A 306 10.06 23.10 2.90
N ILE A 307 9.30 23.62 3.87
CA ILE A 307 8.82 25.01 3.84
C ILE A 307 9.36 25.73 5.08
N CYS A 308 10.54 26.34 4.93
CA CYS A 308 11.08 27.25 5.93
C CYS A 308 10.41 28.61 5.73
N SER A 309 9.42 28.93 6.56
CA SER A 309 8.69 30.20 6.49
C SER A 309 9.64 31.39 6.64
N PRO A 310 9.73 32.31 5.66
CA PRO A 310 10.57 33.49 5.79
C PRO A 310 10.01 34.40 6.90
N LYS A 311 10.81 34.65 7.94
CA LYS A 311 10.51 35.73 8.90
C LYS A 311 10.55 37.06 8.16
N PRO A 312 9.64 38.02 8.44
CA PRO A 312 9.66 39.32 7.81
C PRO A 312 10.88 40.15 8.25
N ASN A 313 11.18 41.19 7.46
CA ASN A 313 12.10 42.29 7.76
C ASN A 313 13.62 42.01 7.67
N THR A 314 14.16 41.98 6.45
CA THR A 314 15.31 42.84 6.08
C THR A 314 15.42 42.98 4.55
N SER A 315 15.80 44.17 4.07
CA SER A 315 15.59 44.58 2.67
C SER A 315 16.89 44.79 1.89
N HIS A 316 17.55 43.71 1.46
CA HIS A 316 18.61 43.75 0.43
C HIS A 316 18.58 42.52 -0.49
N PRO A 317 18.69 42.66 -1.82
CA PRO A 317 18.71 41.53 -2.75
C PRO A 317 20.11 40.89 -2.85
N LEU A 318 20.19 39.56 -2.72
CA LEU A 318 21.44 38.80 -2.90
C LEU A 318 21.70 38.38 -4.38
N PRO A 319 22.96 38.06 -4.76
CA PRO A 319 23.32 37.76 -6.15
C PRO A 319 22.82 36.39 -6.66
N LYS A 320 22.52 36.33 -7.97
CA LYS A 320 21.83 35.20 -8.63
C LYS A 320 22.57 33.85 -8.62
N ASN A 321 23.89 33.82 -8.42
CA ASN A 321 24.70 32.61 -8.61
C ASN A 321 24.45 31.49 -7.56
N LEU A 322 23.88 31.82 -6.39
CA LEU A 322 23.57 30.82 -5.37
C LEU A 322 22.31 29.99 -5.67
N GLN A 323 21.37 30.50 -6.48
CA GLN A 323 20.13 29.79 -6.79
C GLN A 323 20.35 28.60 -7.75
N GLN A 324 21.28 28.71 -8.69
CA GLN A 324 21.59 27.62 -9.63
C GLN A 324 22.26 26.42 -8.94
N GLN A 325 23.14 26.66 -7.96
CA GLN A 325 23.76 25.58 -7.17
C GLN A 325 22.73 24.84 -6.30
N GLN A 326 21.78 25.57 -5.68
CA GLN A 326 20.73 24.94 -4.88
C GLN A 326 19.76 24.10 -5.73
N GLN A 327 19.40 24.54 -6.95
CA GLN A 327 18.56 23.75 -7.85
C GLN A 327 19.24 22.45 -8.32
N GLN A 328 20.56 22.46 -8.56
CA GLN A 328 21.28 21.22 -8.93
C GLN A 328 21.38 20.23 -7.75
N GLN A 329 21.57 20.71 -6.51
CA GLN A 329 21.61 19.83 -5.34
C GLN A 329 20.25 19.20 -5.00
N GLN A 330 19.13 19.85 -5.32
CA GLN A 330 17.78 19.30 -5.08
C GLN A 330 17.41 18.13 -6.00
N GLN A 331 18.05 17.98 -7.17
CA GLN A 331 17.74 16.89 -8.12
C GLN A 331 18.39 15.53 -7.77
N GLN A 332 19.23 15.43 -6.73
CA GLN A 332 20.05 14.24 -6.47
C GLN A 332 19.98 13.64 -5.05
N GLN A 333 19.02 14.03 -4.21
CA GLN A 333 18.81 13.30 -2.95
C GLN A 333 18.12 11.95 -3.18
N LEU A 334 18.89 10.87 -3.06
CA LEU A 334 18.41 9.49 -3.15
C LEU A 334 17.48 9.16 -1.97
N LEU A 335 16.18 9.11 -2.25
CA LEU A 335 15.12 8.72 -1.31
C LEU A 335 15.16 7.21 -0.97
N THR A 336 15.68 6.40 -1.88
CA THR A 336 15.89 4.95 -1.69
C THR A 336 17.21 4.68 -0.98
N ARG A 337 17.23 3.66 -0.10
CA ARG A 337 18.45 3.23 0.63
C ARG A 337 18.62 1.71 0.59
N LYS A 338 19.87 1.23 0.61
CA LYS A 338 20.26 -0.18 0.57
C LYS A 338 19.52 -0.97 1.65
N GLY A 339 18.73 -1.97 1.23
CA GLY A 339 17.96 -2.83 2.13
C GLY A 339 16.66 -2.24 2.67
N ARG A 340 16.24 -1.03 2.27
CA ARG A 340 14.90 -0.48 2.55
C ARG A 340 14.13 -0.24 1.25
N THR A 341 12.97 -0.89 1.14
CA THR A 341 11.99 -0.57 0.10
C THR A 341 11.28 0.74 0.45
N LEU A 342 11.25 1.70 -0.48
CA LEU A 342 10.44 2.90 -0.38
C LEU A 342 9.03 2.60 -0.91
N HIS A 343 8.01 2.64 -0.06
CA HIS A 343 6.62 2.46 -0.51
C HIS A 343 6.04 3.82 -0.91
N LEU A 344 5.48 3.91 -2.12
CA LEU A 344 4.77 5.09 -2.62
C LEU A 344 3.29 4.76 -2.78
N TYR A 345 2.45 5.68 -2.34
CA TYR A 345 0.99 5.49 -2.26
C TYR A 345 0.19 6.52 -3.06
N THR A 346 0.70 7.74 -3.25
CA THR A 346 -0.05 8.77 -4.01
C THR A 346 0.33 8.75 -5.48
N PRO A 347 -0.62 8.96 -6.42
CA PRO A 347 -0.32 9.09 -7.84
C PRO A 347 0.74 10.14 -8.17
N ARG A 348 0.78 11.24 -7.38
CA ARG A 348 1.75 12.33 -7.55
C ARG A 348 3.17 11.89 -7.20
N ASP A 349 3.37 11.23 -6.06
CA ASP A 349 4.70 10.78 -5.65
C ASP A 349 5.21 9.67 -6.58
N ILE A 350 4.31 8.77 -7.02
CA ILE A 350 4.62 7.72 -7.98
C ILE A 350 5.08 8.33 -9.31
N ALA A 351 4.33 9.29 -9.86
CA ALA A 351 4.70 9.99 -11.10
C ALA A 351 5.99 10.83 -10.97
N HIS A 352 6.26 11.39 -9.79
CA HIS A 352 7.43 12.23 -9.56
C HIS A 352 8.72 11.40 -9.34
N HIS A 353 8.63 10.24 -8.70
CA HIS A 353 9.80 9.42 -8.32
C HIS A 353 10.02 8.18 -9.19
N THR A 354 9.11 7.86 -10.11
CA THR A 354 9.19 6.71 -11.00
C THR A 354 8.77 7.06 -12.43
N PRO A 355 9.09 6.23 -13.44
CA PRO A 355 8.59 6.35 -14.81
C PRO A 355 7.20 5.72 -14.95
N CYS A 356 6.34 5.90 -13.96
CA CYS A 356 5.00 5.32 -13.93
C CYS A 356 3.97 6.34 -13.45
N THR A 357 2.77 6.35 -14.05
CA THR A 357 1.59 7.01 -13.48
C THR A 357 0.58 5.94 -13.08
N ILE A 358 -0.10 6.10 -11.94
CA ILE A 358 -1.22 5.24 -11.54
C ILE A 358 -2.54 6.01 -11.52
N ILE A 359 -3.60 5.37 -12.01
CA ILE A 359 -4.98 5.85 -11.96
C ILE A 359 -5.78 4.81 -11.17
N HIS A 360 -6.24 5.18 -9.98
CA HIS A 360 -7.10 4.32 -9.15
C HIS A 360 -8.56 4.42 -9.59
N ASN A 361 -9.37 3.39 -9.28
CA ASN A 361 -10.79 3.30 -9.64
C ASN A 361 -11.05 3.58 -11.14
N PHE A 362 -10.18 3.05 -12.00
CA PHE A 362 -10.09 3.45 -13.42
C PHE A 362 -11.35 3.16 -14.24
N LEU A 363 -12.04 2.03 -13.96
CA LEU A 363 -13.30 1.66 -14.58
C LEU A 363 -14.48 1.88 -13.64
N PRO A 364 -15.72 2.05 -14.16
CA PRO A 364 -16.92 1.93 -13.33
C PRO A 364 -16.94 0.58 -12.58
N PRO A 365 -17.37 0.52 -11.31
CA PRO A 365 -17.29 -0.70 -10.49
C PRO A 365 -17.97 -1.92 -11.10
N HIS A 366 -19.09 -1.73 -11.80
CA HIS A 366 -19.75 -2.78 -12.58
C HIS A 366 -18.82 -3.35 -13.67
N THR A 367 -18.29 -2.49 -14.56
CA THR A 367 -17.37 -2.89 -15.64
C THR A 367 -16.12 -3.59 -15.09
N ALA A 368 -15.55 -3.11 -13.98
CA ALA A 368 -14.40 -3.73 -13.33
C ALA A 368 -14.74 -5.14 -12.79
N SER A 369 -15.96 -5.32 -12.27
CA SER A 369 -16.44 -6.60 -11.73
C SER A 369 -16.74 -7.61 -12.83
N THR A 370 -17.45 -7.22 -13.90
CA THR A 370 -17.77 -8.11 -15.02
C THR A 370 -16.52 -8.57 -15.76
N LEU A 371 -15.58 -7.65 -16.04
CA LEU A 371 -14.28 -7.99 -16.65
C LEU A 371 -13.44 -8.91 -15.75
N LEU A 372 -13.49 -8.73 -14.43
CA LEU A 372 -12.83 -9.64 -13.49
C LEU A 372 -13.47 -11.04 -13.51
N GLN A 373 -14.81 -11.15 -13.54
CA GLN A 373 -15.51 -12.43 -13.62
C GLN A 373 -15.20 -13.18 -14.93
N GLU A 374 -15.24 -12.48 -16.06
CA GLU A 374 -14.85 -13.01 -17.37
C GLU A 374 -13.40 -13.54 -17.31
N LEU A 375 -12.44 -12.72 -16.87
CA LEU A 375 -11.03 -13.10 -16.85
C LEU A 375 -10.68 -14.15 -15.80
N LEU A 376 -11.47 -14.31 -14.73
CA LEU A 376 -11.36 -15.45 -13.82
C LEU A 376 -11.78 -16.76 -14.52
N SER A 377 -12.85 -16.74 -15.33
CA SER A 377 -13.25 -17.91 -16.13
C SER A 377 -12.21 -18.25 -17.21
N GLU A 378 -11.67 -17.24 -17.88
CA GLU A 378 -10.57 -17.39 -18.84
C GLU A 378 -9.29 -17.94 -18.18
N SER A 379 -9.00 -17.55 -16.93
CA SER A 379 -7.76 -17.95 -16.23
C SER A 379 -7.60 -19.46 -16.03
N LEU A 380 -8.71 -20.23 -16.12
CA LEU A 380 -8.69 -21.69 -16.14
C LEU A 380 -7.92 -22.26 -17.34
N HIS A 381 -7.85 -21.51 -18.44
CA HIS A 381 -7.14 -21.88 -19.66
C HIS A 381 -5.70 -21.34 -19.70
N PHE A 382 -5.25 -20.59 -18.70
CA PHE A 382 -3.90 -19.97 -18.73
C PHE A 382 -2.80 -20.99 -18.48
N SER A 383 -1.66 -20.80 -19.15
CA SER A 383 -0.53 -21.72 -19.08
C SER A 383 0.67 -21.11 -18.33
N ARG A 384 1.41 -21.96 -17.60
CA ARG A 384 2.68 -21.59 -16.97
C ARG A 384 3.84 -21.93 -17.90
N HIS A 385 4.39 -20.91 -18.57
CA HIS A 385 5.50 -21.06 -19.52
C HIS A 385 6.75 -21.69 -18.88
N LYS A 386 7.56 -22.41 -19.68
CA LYS A 386 8.82 -23.02 -19.27
C LYS A 386 9.98 -22.47 -20.10
N PHE A 387 11.09 -22.14 -19.46
CA PHE A 387 12.26 -21.50 -20.08
C PHE A 387 13.55 -21.95 -19.41
N GLN A 388 14.70 -21.70 -20.06
CA GLN A 388 16.01 -22.05 -19.53
C GLN A 388 16.61 -20.89 -18.73
N LEU A 389 17.09 -21.19 -17.51
CA LEU A 389 17.83 -20.24 -16.67
C LEU A 389 19.03 -20.97 -16.06
N PHE A 390 20.25 -20.48 -16.34
CA PHE A 390 21.51 -21.13 -15.94
C PHE A 390 21.52 -22.64 -16.28
N GLU A 391 21.24 -22.95 -17.56
CA GLU A 391 21.13 -24.30 -18.13
C GLU A 391 20.03 -25.20 -17.51
N ARG A 392 19.25 -24.72 -16.54
CA ARG A 392 18.14 -25.46 -15.92
C ARG A 392 16.79 -25.05 -16.51
N THR A 393 15.94 -26.02 -16.79
CA THR A 393 14.57 -25.77 -17.23
C THR A 393 13.71 -25.37 -16.03
N VAL A 394 13.28 -24.12 -15.98
CA VAL A 394 12.42 -23.56 -14.93
C VAL A 394 11.03 -23.24 -15.49
N GLN A 395 10.07 -22.98 -14.60
CA GLN A 395 8.67 -22.72 -14.94
C GLN A 395 8.20 -21.41 -14.30
N SER A 396 7.33 -20.66 -14.98
CA SER A 396 6.77 -19.41 -14.45
C SER A 396 5.97 -19.67 -13.16
N PRO A 397 6.22 -18.93 -12.07
CA PRO A 397 5.47 -19.03 -10.83
C PRO A 397 4.10 -18.32 -10.87
N HIS A 398 3.65 -17.86 -12.04
CA HIS A 398 2.28 -17.37 -12.33
C HIS A 398 1.81 -17.94 -13.67
N SER A 399 0.50 -17.99 -13.93
CA SER A 399 -0.06 -18.40 -15.23
C SER A 399 -0.41 -17.19 -16.11
N ALA A 400 -0.37 -17.38 -17.44
CA ALA A 400 -0.73 -16.32 -18.38
C ALA A 400 -1.33 -16.85 -19.70
N SER A 401 -1.97 -15.96 -20.44
CA SER A 401 -2.31 -16.10 -21.86
C SER A 401 -2.10 -14.77 -22.61
N VAL A 402 -1.99 -14.83 -23.93
CA VAL A 402 -1.76 -13.67 -24.82
C VAL A 402 -3.01 -13.45 -25.66
N TYR A 403 -3.50 -12.21 -25.71
CA TYR A 403 -4.72 -11.83 -26.41
C TYR A 403 -4.39 -10.91 -27.58
N VAL A 404 -5.00 -11.17 -28.74
CA VAL A 404 -4.91 -10.37 -29.98
C VAL A 404 -6.28 -10.13 -30.61
N SER A 405 -6.36 -9.29 -31.64
CA SER A 405 -7.62 -8.73 -32.13
C SER A 405 -8.31 -9.62 -33.18
N THR A 406 -7.57 -10.27 -34.09
CA THR A 406 -8.16 -11.05 -35.21
C THR A 406 -7.75 -12.55 -35.21
N PRO A 407 -8.47 -13.42 -35.95
CA PRO A 407 -8.04 -14.80 -36.18
C PRO A 407 -6.68 -14.90 -36.88
N GLU A 408 -6.39 -14.00 -37.81
CA GLU A 408 -5.15 -13.96 -38.60
C GLU A 408 -3.96 -13.59 -37.69
N GLU A 409 -4.17 -12.63 -36.78
CA GLU A 409 -3.18 -12.31 -35.74
C GLU A 409 -2.95 -13.49 -34.78
N TYR A 410 -3.99 -14.26 -34.44
CA TYR A 410 -3.81 -15.51 -33.67
C TYR A 410 -2.91 -16.51 -34.42
N HIS A 411 -3.10 -16.67 -35.74
CA HIS A 411 -2.23 -17.51 -36.57
C HIS A 411 -0.80 -16.97 -36.65
N GLN A 412 -0.60 -15.66 -36.84
CA GLN A 412 0.74 -15.04 -36.84
C GLN A 412 1.42 -15.18 -35.46
N GLN A 413 0.72 -14.93 -34.37
CA GLN A 413 1.27 -14.98 -33.01
C GLN A 413 1.63 -16.41 -32.55
N THR A 414 0.94 -17.42 -33.07
CA THR A 414 1.22 -18.83 -32.79
C THR A 414 2.32 -19.42 -33.68
N SER A 415 2.64 -18.82 -34.84
CA SER A 415 3.58 -19.39 -35.83
C SER A 415 4.80 -18.51 -36.19
N GLU A 416 4.76 -17.20 -35.93
CA GLU A 416 5.81 -16.24 -36.30
C GLU A 416 6.40 -15.46 -35.12
N TYR A 417 5.58 -15.06 -34.16
CA TYR A 417 6.04 -14.30 -32.98
C TYR A 417 6.69 -15.23 -31.94
N THR A 418 7.94 -14.95 -31.57
CA THR A 418 8.70 -15.74 -30.60
C THR A 418 8.85 -15.02 -29.27
N TYR A 419 8.38 -15.66 -28.20
CA TYR A 419 8.39 -15.14 -26.83
C TYR A 419 9.34 -15.94 -25.96
N GLY A 420 10.36 -15.29 -25.40
CA GLY A 420 11.45 -15.99 -24.73
C GLY A 420 12.14 -17.04 -25.63
N GLY A 421 12.21 -16.79 -26.95
CA GLY A 421 12.75 -17.73 -27.94
C GLY A 421 11.83 -18.91 -28.30
N THR A 422 10.56 -18.91 -27.88
CA THR A 422 9.58 -19.98 -28.15
C THR A 422 8.28 -19.42 -28.71
N TYR A 423 7.66 -20.13 -29.67
CA TYR A 423 6.28 -19.86 -30.07
C TYR A 423 5.31 -20.16 -28.93
N ARG A 424 4.17 -19.45 -28.87
CA ARG A 424 3.16 -19.65 -27.83
C ARG A 424 1.98 -20.44 -28.39
N SER A 425 1.71 -21.61 -27.81
CA SER A 425 0.55 -22.45 -28.14
C SER A 425 -0.76 -22.02 -27.46
N ASN A 426 -0.73 -20.93 -26.67
CA ASN A 426 -1.86 -20.42 -25.90
C ASN A 426 -1.97 -18.90 -26.10
N VAL A 427 -2.32 -18.55 -27.34
CA VAL A 427 -2.83 -17.23 -27.73
C VAL A 427 -4.36 -17.35 -27.78
N ARG A 428 -5.07 -16.25 -27.56
CA ARG A 428 -6.54 -16.16 -27.57
C ARG A 428 -6.97 -14.91 -28.31
N GLN A 429 -8.21 -14.85 -28.77
CA GLN A 429 -8.81 -13.62 -29.29
C GLN A 429 -9.32 -12.77 -28.12
N ILE A 430 -9.28 -11.45 -28.28
CA ILE A 430 -9.79 -10.51 -27.28
C ILE A 430 -11.26 -10.77 -26.96
N THR A 431 -11.59 -10.81 -25.66
CA THR A 431 -12.96 -11.01 -25.18
C THR A 431 -13.78 -9.71 -25.29
N PRO A 432 -15.13 -9.78 -25.30
CA PRO A 432 -15.97 -8.58 -25.41
C PRO A 432 -15.67 -7.53 -24.34
N HIS A 433 -15.55 -7.90 -23.06
CA HIS A 433 -15.30 -6.92 -22.00
C HIS A 433 -13.86 -6.37 -22.03
N MET A 434 -12.88 -7.16 -22.49
CA MET A 434 -11.53 -6.63 -22.77
C MET A 434 -11.53 -5.63 -23.92
N CYS A 435 -12.35 -5.86 -24.94
CA CYS A 435 -12.54 -5.01 -26.11
C CYS A 435 -13.13 -3.65 -25.70
N ASP A 436 -14.27 -3.64 -24.99
CA ASP A 436 -14.94 -2.44 -24.48
C ASP A 436 -14.03 -1.58 -23.56
N VAL A 437 -13.18 -2.24 -22.78
CA VAL A 437 -12.22 -1.56 -21.89
C VAL A 437 -10.98 -1.06 -22.64
N SER A 438 -10.60 -1.67 -23.76
CA SER A 438 -9.41 -1.30 -24.53
C SER A 438 -9.46 0.16 -25.01
N GLY A 439 -10.62 0.66 -25.44
CA GLY A 439 -10.80 2.05 -25.86
C GLY A 439 -10.56 3.06 -24.74
N LYS A 440 -11.02 2.74 -23.52
CA LYS A 440 -10.79 3.55 -22.32
C LYS A 440 -9.30 3.56 -21.94
N VAL A 441 -8.65 2.38 -22.00
CA VAL A 441 -7.20 2.26 -21.75
C VAL A 441 -6.40 3.02 -22.80
N GLN A 442 -6.74 2.93 -24.08
CA GLN A 442 -6.10 3.68 -25.17
C GLN A 442 -6.19 5.20 -24.91
N TYR A 443 -7.38 5.71 -24.58
CA TYR A 443 -7.56 7.13 -24.28
C TYR A 443 -6.67 7.57 -23.11
N ALA A 444 -6.76 6.87 -21.97
CA ALA A 444 -6.03 7.22 -20.76
C ALA A 444 -4.50 7.14 -20.94
N VAL A 445 -3.99 6.09 -21.59
CA VAL A 445 -2.55 5.95 -21.87
C VAL A 445 -2.06 7.10 -22.76
N ASN A 446 -2.80 7.49 -23.80
CA ASN A 446 -2.42 8.63 -24.65
C ASN A 446 -2.48 9.98 -23.92
N GLU A 447 -3.44 10.19 -23.01
CA GLU A 447 -3.47 11.39 -22.15
C GLU A 447 -2.29 11.44 -21.19
N GLU A 448 -1.93 10.34 -20.54
CA GLU A 448 -0.74 10.29 -19.68
C GLU A 448 0.57 10.45 -20.47
N ILE A 449 0.66 9.95 -21.73
CA ILE A 449 1.80 10.23 -22.62
C ILE A 449 1.92 11.74 -22.88
N ARG A 450 0.82 12.40 -23.27
CA ARG A 450 0.80 13.87 -23.53
C ARG A 450 1.20 14.64 -22.28
N ARG A 451 0.67 14.27 -21.12
CA ARG A 451 0.99 14.87 -19.82
C ARG A 451 2.47 14.68 -19.45
N ARG A 452 3.01 13.46 -19.59
CA ARG A 452 4.41 13.14 -19.29
C ARG A 452 5.37 13.96 -20.17
N ILE A 453 5.08 14.03 -21.46
CA ILE A 453 5.85 14.84 -22.42
C ILE A 453 5.85 16.31 -22.00
N ARG A 454 4.67 16.89 -21.74
CA ARG A 454 4.51 18.31 -21.40
C ARG A 454 5.12 18.70 -20.05
N ASP A 455 4.89 17.88 -19.01
CA ASP A 455 5.12 18.27 -17.61
C ASP A 455 6.43 17.72 -17.01
N VAL A 456 7.05 16.71 -17.64
CA VAL A 456 8.21 15.98 -17.06
C VAL A 456 9.40 15.88 -18.01
N TYR A 457 9.19 15.74 -19.32
CA TYR A 457 10.31 15.58 -20.27
C TYR A 457 10.99 16.91 -20.63
N PRO A 458 12.30 16.89 -20.97
CA PRO A 458 13.04 18.09 -21.31
C PRO A 458 12.37 18.89 -22.43
N ARG A 459 12.27 20.22 -22.24
CA ARG A 459 11.66 21.18 -23.18
C ARG A 459 10.17 20.96 -23.49
N GLY A 460 9.48 20.01 -22.84
CA GLY A 460 8.12 19.63 -23.21
C GLY A 460 8.05 18.73 -24.45
N GLU A 461 9.16 18.08 -24.82
CA GLU A 461 9.31 17.29 -26.06
C GLU A 461 9.35 15.78 -25.78
N LYS A 462 9.05 14.97 -26.80
CA LYS A 462 9.16 13.50 -26.72
C LYS A 462 10.64 13.08 -26.57
N LEU A 463 10.88 11.95 -25.90
CA LEU A 463 12.23 11.40 -25.80
C LEU A 463 12.74 10.91 -27.16
N ARG A 464 14.06 10.93 -27.35
CA ARG A 464 14.69 10.30 -28.51
C ARG A 464 14.33 8.81 -28.57
N TYR A 465 13.94 8.34 -29.74
CA TYR A 465 13.39 7.00 -30.03
C TYR A 465 11.95 6.75 -29.55
N GLN A 466 11.27 7.73 -28.93
CA GLN A 466 9.85 7.62 -28.61
C GLN A 466 9.01 7.96 -29.84
N SER A 467 8.08 7.10 -30.23
CA SER A 467 7.19 7.37 -31.36
C SER A 467 6.23 8.55 -31.05
N PRO A 468 6.03 9.50 -31.98
CA PRO A 468 5.07 10.60 -31.84
C PRO A 468 3.63 10.19 -32.19
N ARG A 469 3.45 8.99 -32.76
CA ARG A 469 2.15 8.45 -33.17
C ARG A 469 1.29 8.09 -31.96
N MET A 470 -0.04 8.13 -32.13
CA MET A 470 -0.98 7.70 -31.09
C MET A 470 -0.76 6.22 -30.73
N TRP A 471 -0.60 5.94 -29.44
CA TRP A 471 -0.45 4.59 -28.90
C TRP A 471 -1.75 3.79 -29.08
N LYS A 472 -1.65 2.51 -29.48
CA LYS A 472 -2.80 1.63 -29.79
C LYS A 472 -2.60 0.25 -29.15
N PRO A 473 -3.53 -0.24 -28.31
CA PRO A 473 -3.43 -1.61 -27.80
C PRO A 473 -3.81 -2.62 -28.90
N ASN A 474 -2.85 -3.44 -29.33
CA ASN A 474 -3.07 -4.55 -30.28
C ASN A 474 -2.62 -5.92 -29.76
N VAL A 475 -1.89 -5.96 -28.64
CA VAL A 475 -1.58 -7.20 -27.92
C VAL A 475 -1.78 -6.99 -26.42
N ALA A 476 -2.40 -7.94 -25.72
CA ALA A 476 -2.54 -7.92 -24.27
C ALA A 476 -2.01 -9.20 -23.62
N PHE A 477 -1.22 -9.06 -22.56
CA PHE A 477 -0.73 -10.16 -21.75
C PHE A 477 -1.56 -10.23 -20.47
N VAL A 478 -2.46 -11.21 -20.38
CA VAL A 478 -3.26 -11.40 -19.17
C VAL A 478 -2.54 -12.41 -18.26
N ASN A 479 -2.15 -11.94 -17.08
CA ASN A 479 -1.45 -12.73 -16.07
C ASN A 479 -2.40 -12.97 -14.88
N CYS A 480 -2.49 -14.22 -14.42
CA CYS A 480 -3.16 -14.59 -13.17
C CYS A 480 -2.11 -14.96 -12.12
N TYR A 481 -2.23 -14.36 -10.94
CA TYR A 481 -1.42 -14.65 -9.76
C TYR A 481 -2.34 -15.26 -8.69
N ASP A 482 -2.28 -16.58 -8.53
CA ASP A 482 -3.15 -17.33 -7.62
C ASP A 482 -2.56 -17.39 -6.21
N GLY A 483 -2.86 -16.37 -5.41
CA GLY A 483 -2.41 -16.26 -4.03
C GLY A 483 -1.07 -15.55 -3.82
N PRO A 484 -0.55 -15.54 -2.58
CA PRO A 484 0.53 -14.64 -2.16
C PRO A 484 1.91 -15.02 -2.73
N ALA A 485 2.17 -16.31 -2.98
CA ALA A 485 3.48 -16.79 -3.41
C ALA A 485 3.81 -16.48 -4.89
N GLU A 486 2.79 -16.40 -5.74
CA GLU A 486 2.96 -16.19 -7.18
C GLU A 486 3.50 -14.80 -7.49
N SER A 487 4.41 -14.70 -8.46
CA SER A 487 5.28 -13.54 -8.61
C SER A 487 5.87 -13.42 -10.02
N VAL A 488 6.56 -12.30 -10.29
CA VAL A 488 7.50 -12.19 -11.41
C VAL A 488 8.73 -11.40 -10.95
N GLY A 489 9.92 -11.90 -11.27
CA GLY A 489 11.19 -11.30 -10.86
C GLY A 489 11.50 -9.97 -11.56
N PHE A 490 12.59 -9.31 -11.15
CA PHE A 490 13.00 -8.03 -11.73
C PHE A 490 13.42 -8.14 -13.20
N HIS A 491 12.59 -7.62 -14.10
CA HIS A 491 12.77 -7.66 -15.56
C HIS A 491 12.39 -6.31 -16.20
N SER A 492 12.62 -6.21 -17.51
CA SER A 492 12.07 -5.19 -18.41
C SER A 492 11.31 -5.93 -19.51
N ASP A 493 10.32 -5.31 -20.14
CA ASP A 493 9.54 -5.95 -21.21
C ASP A 493 10.41 -6.31 -22.43
N GLU A 494 10.07 -7.39 -23.15
CA GLU A 494 10.81 -7.82 -24.36
C GLU A 494 10.55 -6.84 -25.52
N LEU A 495 11.54 -5.98 -25.80
CA LEU A 495 11.41 -4.86 -26.75
C LEU A 495 11.26 -5.26 -28.23
N THR A 496 11.41 -6.54 -28.58
CA THR A 496 11.48 -7.08 -29.96
C THR A 496 10.42 -6.51 -30.91
N TYR A 497 9.16 -6.47 -30.46
CA TYR A 497 8.00 -6.04 -31.27
C TYR A 497 7.44 -4.68 -30.83
N LEU A 498 7.74 -4.27 -29.58
CA LEU A 498 7.42 -2.96 -29.01
C LEU A 498 8.25 -1.83 -29.64
N GLY A 499 9.54 -2.10 -29.87
CA GLY A 499 10.53 -1.10 -30.23
C GLY A 499 11.17 -0.39 -29.02
N PRO A 500 12.06 0.58 -29.29
CA PRO A 500 12.68 1.41 -28.27
C PRO A 500 11.66 2.34 -27.59
N ARG A 501 11.92 2.74 -26.34
CA ARG A 501 11.15 3.76 -25.60
C ARG A 501 9.63 3.48 -25.53
N ALA A 502 9.25 2.22 -25.44
CA ALA A 502 7.87 1.78 -25.51
C ALA A 502 7.06 2.07 -24.24
N VAL A 503 5.82 2.52 -24.43
CA VAL A 503 4.84 2.78 -23.36
C VAL A 503 3.92 1.57 -23.20
N ILE A 504 3.59 1.21 -21.95
CA ILE A 504 2.83 0.00 -21.61
C ILE A 504 1.70 0.35 -20.63
N GLY A 505 0.48 -0.11 -20.89
CA GLY A 505 -0.68 0.09 -19.99
C GLY A 505 -1.02 -1.18 -19.23
N SER A 506 -1.04 -1.14 -17.89
CA SER A 506 -1.24 -2.32 -17.03
C SER A 506 -2.45 -2.14 -16.12
N LEU A 507 -3.56 -2.82 -16.43
CA LEU A 507 -4.79 -2.81 -15.63
C LEU A 507 -4.79 -3.96 -14.60
N SER A 508 -4.97 -3.63 -13.32
CA SER A 508 -5.01 -4.58 -12.21
C SER A 508 -6.43 -4.82 -11.72
N LEU A 509 -6.81 -6.09 -11.54
CA LEU A 509 -8.11 -6.52 -11.04
C LEU A 509 -7.94 -7.64 -10.00
N GLY A 510 -8.95 -7.87 -9.16
CA GLY A 510 -8.82 -8.73 -7.98
C GLY A 510 -7.88 -8.16 -6.90
N VAL A 511 -7.12 -9.05 -6.26
CA VAL A 511 -6.28 -8.79 -5.08
C VAL A 511 -5.16 -7.76 -5.31
N GLU A 512 -4.93 -6.89 -4.31
CA GLU A 512 -3.80 -5.96 -4.31
C GLU A 512 -2.45 -6.68 -4.26
N ARG A 513 -1.48 -6.23 -5.08
CA ARG A 513 -0.09 -6.71 -5.00
C ARG A 513 0.91 -5.56 -5.16
N GLU A 514 2.08 -5.74 -4.55
CA GLU A 514 3.24 -4.85 -4.70
C GLU A 514 3.88 -5.01 -6.10
N PHE A 515 3.87 -3.93 -6.88
CA PHE A 515 4.69 -3.75 -8.08
C PHE A 515 5.95 -2.97 -7.71
N ARG A 516 7.08 -3.64 -7.67
CA ARG A 516 8.36 -3.03 -7.30
C ARG A 516 9.15 -2.63 -8.52
N VAL A 517 9.66 -1.40 -8.52
CA VAL A 517 10.61 -0.89 -9.52
C VAL A 517 11.97 -0.61 -8.88
N ARG A 518 13.04 -0.72 -9.67
CA ARG A 518 14.39 -0.26 -9.31
C ARG A 518 15.11 0.30 -10.53
N ARG A 519 15.99 1.29 -10.33
CA ARG A 519 16.82 1.85 -11.41
C ARG A 519 17.87 0.85 -11.86
N VAL A 520 18.25 0.95 -13.12
CA VAL A 520 19.43 0.29 -13.67
C VAL A 520 20.62 1.23 -13.58
N VAL A 521 21.67 0.78 -12.89
CA VAL A 521 22.97 1.46 -12.79
C VAL A 521 23.98 0.69 -13.64
N ALA A 522 25.03 1.35 -14.11
CA ALA A 522 26.07 0.73 -14.93
C ALA A 522 26.93 -0.25 -14.11
N ASP A 523 27.65 -1.10 -14.83
CA ASP A 523 28.63 -2.05 -14.29
C ASP A 523 30.07 -1.47 -14.39
N ASP A 524 30.37 -0.65 -15.41
CA ASP A 524 31.69 0.01 -15.62
C ASP A 524 32.13 0.98 -14.52
N ASP A 525 31.28 1.25 -13.52
CA ASP A 525 31.66 1.95 -12.29
C ASP A 525 32.51 1.05 -11.36
N GLU A 526 32.79 -0.20 -11.76
CA GLU A 526 33.69 -1.16 -11.09
C GLU A 526 35.02 -1.29 -11.85
N GLU A 527 34.99 -1.66 -13.14
CA GLU A 527 36.20 -2.00 -13.93
C GLU A 527 37.23 -0.85 -14.08
N LYS A 528 36.81 0.42 -13.98
CA LYS A 528 37.74 1.58 -14.05
C LYS A 528 38.23 2.06 -12.68
N GLU A 529 37.76 1.49 -11.57
CA GLU A 529 38.20 1.85 -10.22
C GLU A 529 39.22 0.84 -9.63
N GLU A 530 39.52 -0.28 -10.33
CA GLU A 530 40.55 -1.24 -9.92
C GLU A 530 41.94 -1.02 -10.57
N GLU A 531 42.06 -0.17 -11.60
CA GLU A 531 43.33 0.09 -12.33
C GLU A 531 44.01 1.44 -12.00
N GLU A 532 43.36 2.38 -11.29
CA GLU A 532 43.92 3.73 -11.01
C GLU A 532 44.14 4.07 -9.51
N ASP A 533 43.55 3.37 -8.54
CA ASP A 533 43.66 3.70 -7.10
C ASP A 533 44.89 3.03 -6.43
N ASP A 534 45.87 3.83 -6.03
CA ASP A 534 46.98 3.45 -5.13
C ASP A 534 46.49 3.28 -3.67
N ASP A 535 47.26 2.55 -2.86
CA ASP A 535 46.78 1.89 -1.63
C ASP A 535 46.51 2.86 -0.46
N ASN A 536 45.28 3.41 -0.32
CA ASN A 536 44.80 3.96 0.97
C ASN A 536 43.27 4.12 1.21
N ASP A 537 42.48 4.79 0.33
CA ASP A 537 41.16 5.33 0.75
C ASP A 537 39.97 4.34 0.67
N THR A 538 40.01 3.37 1.58
CA THR A 538 38.92 2.43 1.86
C THR A 538 37.63 3.08 2.39
N VAL A 539 37.62 4.39 2.70
CA VAL A 539 36.43 5.11 3.16
C VAL A 539 35.67 5.69 1.96
N ALA A 540 36.37 6.30 1.00
CA ALA A 540 35.80 6.84 -0.22
C ALA A 540 35.10 5.75 -1.06
N GLN A 541 35.78 4.64 -1.35
CA GLN A 541 35.22 3.51 -2.09
C GLN A 541 33.95 2.96 -1.42
N LYS A 542 33.95 2.87 -0.09
CA LYS A 542 32.82 2.38 0.70
C LYS A 542 31.61 3.32 0.64
N GLN A 543 31.84 4.64 0.59
CA GLN A 543 30.78 5.63 0.38
C GLN A 543 30.21 5.56 -1.04
N LYS A 544 31.05 5.43 -2.08
CA LYS A 544 30.60 5.19 -3.48
C LYS A 544 29.73 3.93 -3.58
N GLN A 545 30.18 2.80 -3.02
CA GLN A 545 29.43 1.54 -3.02
C GLN A 545 28.09 1.63 -2.27
N THR A 546 27.99 2.42 -1.20
CA THR A 546 26.67 2.70 -0.58
C THR A 546 25.79 3.55 -1.49
N ALA A 547 26.31 4.61 -2.11
CA ALA A 547 25.53 5.46 -3.02
C ALA A 547 25.00 4.70 -4.24
N ARG A 548 25.79 3.81 -4.86
CA ARG A 548 25.35 2.95 -5.98
C ARG A 548 24.27 1.95 -5.54
N ALA A 549 24.37 1.42 -4.32
CA ALA A 549 23.36 0.51 -3.77
C ALA A 549 22.07 1.22 -3.28
N ASP A 550 22.18 2.47 -2.85
CA ASP A 550 21.05 3.36 -2.55
C ASP A 550 20.31 3.74 -3.84
N ALA A 551 21.05 4.02 -4.93
CA ALA A 551 20.50 4.27 -6.27
C ALA A 551 19.84 3.04 -6.91
N GLN A 552 20.27 1.82 -6.56
CA GLN A 552 19.59 0.56 -6.91
C GLN A 552 18.45 0.17 -5.95
N GLY A 553 18.15 0.98 -4.94
CA GLY A 553 17.12 0.68 -3.95
C GLY A 553 15.72 0.52 -4.55
N GLN A 554 14.90 -0.29 -3.91
CA GLN A 554 13.58 -0.67 -4.43
C GLN A 554 12.53 0.39 -4.07
N ILE A 555 11.71 0.76 -5.05
CA ILE A 555 10.46 1.50 -4.84
C ILE A 555 9.31 0.51 -5.02
N SER A 556 8.34 0.50 -4.11
CA SER A 556 7.13 -0.34 -4.21
C SER A 556 5.90 0.53 -4.44
N ILE A 557 5.19 0.21 -5.52
CA ILE A 557 3.91 0.80 -5.90
C ILE A 557 2.83 -0.24 -5.58
N HIS A 558 1.84 0.15 -4.80
CA HIS A 558 0.70 -0.71 -4.48
C HIS A 558 -0.29 -0.69 -5.65
N LEU A 559 -0.63 -1.85 -6.20
CA LEU A 559 -1.60 -2.01 -7.29
C LEU A 559 -2.90 -2.65 -6.76
N PRO A 560 -3.86 -1.86 -6.24
CA PRO A 560 -5.14 -2.36 -5.75
C PRO A 560 -6.06 -2.79 -6.90
N HIS A 561 -7.24 -3.30 -6.54
CA HIS A 561 -8.32 -3.54 -7.50
C HIS A 561 -8.60 -2.30 -8.35
N ASN A 562 -8.90 -2.50 -9.63
CA ASN A 562 -9.34 -1.46 -10.56
C ASN A 562 -8.35 -0.29 -10.69
N SER A 563 -7.04 -0.59 -10.72
CA SER A 563 -5.99 0.40 -10.95
C SER A 563 -5.31 0.22 -12.31
N LEU A 564 -5.21 1.29 -13.10
CA LEU A 564 -4.44 1.36 -14.33
C LEU A 564 -3.08 2.00 -14.04
N LEU A 565 -1.99 1.25 -14.26
CA LEU A 565 -0.62 1.74 -14.21
C LEU A 565 -0.11 1.96 -15.65
N VAL A 566 0.26 3.20 -15.98
CA VAL A 566 0.96 3.53 -17.23
C VAL A 566 2.46 3.53 -16.95
N MET A 567 3.20 2.63 -17.60
CA MET A 567 4.67 2.64 -17.64
C MET A 567 5.13 3.49 -18.82
N HIS A 568 5.82 4.60 -18.53
CA HIS A 568 6.26 5.60 -19.50
C HIS A 568 7.50 5.17 -20.29
N ALA A 569 7.82 5.96 -21.32
CA ALA A 569 8.80 5.64 -22.35
C ALA A 569 10.22 5.35 -21.82
N GLU A 570 10.58 5.82 -20.63
CA GLU A 570 11.87 5.57 -20.01
C GLU A 570 11.94 4.32 -19.11
N MET A 571 10.81 3.63 -18.90
CA MET A 571 10.70 2.51 -17.95
C MET A 571 11.55 1.30 -18.34
N GLN A 572 11.55 0.88 -19.61
CA GLN A 572 12.13 -0.41 -19.99
C GLN A 572 13.65 -0.36 -20.14
N GLU A 573 14.19 0.78 -20.59
CA GLU A 573 15.64 1.00 -20.73
C GLU A 573 16.32 1.28 -19.39
N GLU A 574 15.70 2.08 -18.52
CA GLU A 574 16.39 2.66 -17.35
C GLU A 574 15.96 2.05 -16.00
N TRP A 575 14.89 1.25 -15.99
CA TRP A 575 14.35 0.61 -14.79
C TRP A 575 14.04 -0.88 -15.03
N LYS A 576 13.83 -1.61 -13.94
CA LYS A 576 13.34 -3.00 -13.92
C LYS A 576 12.21 -3.13 -12.91
N HIS A 577 11.18 -3.90 -13.26
CA HIS A 577 10.00 -4.13 -12.44
C HIS A 577 9.76 -5.60 -12.06
N ALA A 578 9.03 -5.82 -10.97
CA ALA A 578 8.70 -7.13 -10.40
C ALA A 578 7.32 -7.10 -9.72
N ILE A 579 6.61 -8.22 -9.69
CA ILE A 579 5.53 -8.48 -8.71
C ILE A 579 6.14 -9.39 -7.65
N THR A 580 6.40 -8.88 -6.44
CA THR A 580 7.07 -9.67 -5.40
C THR A 580 6.10 -10.61 -4.68
N PRO A 581 6.56 -11.81 -4.24
CA PRO A 581 5.78 -12.65 -3.33
C PRO A 581 5.39 -11.87 -2.06
N ALA A 582 4.16 -12.06 -1.62
CA ALA A 582 3.67 -11.58 -0.34
C ALA A 582 3.73 -12.70 0.71
N ARG A 583 3.62 -12.36 2.01
CA ARG A 583 3.41 -13.36 3.07
C ARG A 583 1.93 -13.71 3.23
N THR A 584 1.08 -12.70 3.11
CA THR A 584 -0.38 -12.76 3.16
C THR A 584 -0.93 -11.80 2.11
N VAL A 585 -2.18 -12.01 1.70
CA VAL A 585 -2.96 -11.08 0.87
C VAL A 585 -4.34 -10.94 1.47
N ASN A 586 -4.95 -9.76 1.36
CA ASN A 586 -6.36 -9.57 1.73
C ASN A 586 -7.22 -10.14 0.59
N PRO A 587 -8.15 -11.09 0.85
CA PRO A 587 -8.98 -11.66 -0.21
C PRO A 587 -9.91 -10.60 -0.81
N HIS A 588 -10.05 -10.61 -2.13
CA HIS A 588 -10.98 -9.75 -2.86
C HIS A 588 -12.34 -10.47 -3.02
N PRO A 589 -13.50 -9.84 -2.76
CA PRO A 589 -14.80 -10.52 -2.69
C PRO A 589 -15.18 -11.37 -3.91
N VAL A 590 -14.75 -10.97 -5.12
CA VAL A 590 -15.07 -11.67 -6.38
C VAL A 590 -14.00 -12.70 -6.78
N SER A 591 -12.74 -12.53 -6.35
CA SER A 591 -11.60 -13.31 -6.86
C SER A 591 -10.86 -14.12 -5.80
N GLY A 592 -11.31 -14.08 -4.54
CA GLY A 592 -10.62 -14.72 -3.42
C GLY A 592 -9.19 -14.19 -3.32
N ASN A 593 -8.21 -15.10 -3.40
CA ASN A 593 -6.79 -14.76 -3.30
C ASN A 593 -6.13 -14.38 -4.66
N ARG A 594 -6.90 -14.29 -5.75
CA ARG A 594 -6.38 -14.08 -7.11
C ARG A 594 -6.26 -12.61 -7.50
N ARG A 595 -5.13 -12.24 -8.12
CA ARG A 595 -4.95 -11.00 -8.90
C ARG A 595 -4.92 -11.33 -10.39
N ILE A 596 -5.76 -10.64 -11.16
CA ILE A 596 -5.71 -10.60 -12.63
C ILE A 596 -5.02 -9.31 -13.07
N ASN A 597 -4.24 -9.36 -14.13
CA ASN A 597 -3.47 -8.24 -14.65
C ASN A 597 -3.50 -8.26 -16.18
N ILE A 598 -4.02 -7.22 -16.82
CA ILE A 598 -3.97 -7.05 -18.27
C ILE A 598 -2.84 -6.06 -18.61
N THR A 599 -1.72 -6.56 -19.12
CA THR A 599 -0.64 -5.71 -19.66
C THR A 599 -0.88 -5.50 -21.15
N TYR A 600 -1.56 -4.40 -21.49
CA TYR A 600 -1.75 -3.92 -22.86
C TYR A 600 -0.45 -3.36 -23.44
N ARG A 601 -0.13 -3.78 -24.66
CA ARG A 601 1.07 -3.45 -25.41
C ARG A 601 0.69 -2.95 -26.80
N TRP A 602 1.55 -2.09 -27.35
CA TRP A 602 1.48 -1.69 -28.75
C TRP A 602 2.68 -2.27 -29.50
N TYR A 603 2.44 -3.22 -30.40
CA TYR A 603 3.43 -3.71 -31.35
C TYR A 603 3.35 -2.90 -32.63
N ARG A 604 4.51 -2.62 -33.22
CA ARG A 604 4.61 -1.79 -34.42
C ARG A 604 4.82 -2.65 -35.66
N ASP A 605 4.12 -2.30 -36.73
CA ASP A 605 4.13 -3.00 -38.01
C ASP A 605 5.55 -3.04 -38.61
N SER A 606 6.34 -1.98 -38.39
CA SER A 606 7.76 -1.87 -38.76
C SER A 606 8.69 -2.90 -38.10
N LEU A 607 8.23 -3.54 -37.01
CA LEU A 607 8.94 -4.58 -36.25
C LEU A 607 8.28 -5.97 -36.38
N HIS A 608 7.44 -6.19 -37.40
CA HIS A 608 6.90 -7.52 -37.71
C HIS A 608 8.03 -8.58 -37.79
N PRO A 609 7.81 -9.84 -37.35
CA PRO A 609 8.79 -10.93 -37.49
C PRO A 609 9.42 -11.08 -38.88
N TRP A 610 8.72 -10.66 -39.94
CA TRP A 610 9.22 -10.65 -41.33
C TRP A 610 10.42 -9.72 -41.53
N TYR A 611 10.51 -8.63 -40.76
CA TYR A 611 11.57 -7.62 -40.88
C TYR A 611 12.66 -7.78 -39.79
N THR A 612 12.35 -8.44 -38.67
CA THR A 612 13.35 -8.63 -37.60
C THR A 612 14.47 -9.59 -38.03
N PRO A 613 15.74 -9.28 -37.72
CA PRO A 613 16.86 -10.09 -38.17
C PRO A 613 16.82 -11.50 -37.58
N LYS A 614 17.12 -12.50 -38.41
CA LYS A 614 17.24 -13.90 -37.98
C LYS A 614 18.68 -14.23 -37.60
N CYS A 615 18.82 -15.01 -36.52
CA CYS A 615 20.08 -15.47 -35.99
C CYS A 615 20.72 -16.54 -36.89
N ARG A 616 22.02 -16.81 -36.69
CA ARG A 616 22.73 -17.92 -37.38
C ARG A 616 22.14 -19.32 -37.11
N CYS A 617 21.29 -19.46 -36.10
CA CYS A 617 20.51 -20.67 -35.79
C CYS A 617 19.07 -20.66 -36.37
N GLY A 618 18.74 -19.73 -37.27
CA GLY A 618 17.42 -19.62 -37.91
C GLY A 618 16.33 -18.94 -37.06
N THR A 619 16.45 -18.95 -35.73
CA THR A 619 15.54 -18.27 -34.79
C THR A 619 15.57 -16.74 -34.98
N HIS A 620 14.44 -16.05 -34.81
CA HIS A 620 14.42 -14.58 -34.73
C HIS A 620 15.34 -14.06 -33.62
N ALA A 621 16.04 -12.96 -33.86
CA ALA A 621 16.79 -12.24 -32.84
C ALA A 621 15.83 -11.42 -31.96
N ILE A 622 16.18 -11.22 -30.69
CA ILE A 622 15.44 -10.31 -29.80
C ILE A 622 16.09 -8.93 -29.78
N LEU A 623 15.30 -7.89 -29.58
CA LEU A 623 15.79 -6.53 -29.34
C LEU A 623 16.06 -6.35 -27.84
N ARG A 624 17.21 -5.76 -27.49
CA ARG A 624 17.50 -5.30 -26.12
C ARG A 624 18.16 -3.92 -26.12
N CYS A 625 17.88 -3.15 -25.08
CA CYS A 625 18.68 -1.98 -24.74
C CYS A 625 19.95 -2.41 -23.99
N ALA A 626 21.10 -1.87 -24.38
CA ALA A 626 22.35 -2.00 -23.66
C ALA A 626 22.28 -1.17 -22.36
N GLN A 627 22.49 -1.84 -21.23
CA GLN A 627 22.26 -1.30 -19.89
C GLN A 627 23.51 -1.27 -19.01
N ARG A 628 24.49 -2.15 -19.28
CA ARG A 628 25.66 -2.40 -18.43
C ARG A 628 26.76 -1.38 -18.60
N LYS A 629 27.30 -1.27 -19.82
CA LYS A 629 28.46 -0.44 -20.11
C LYS A 629 28.06 1.01 -20.35
N ARG A 630 28.70 1.96 -19.66
CA ARG A 630 28.39 3.40 -19.68
C ARG A 630 28.47 3.98 -21.09
N GLU A 631 29.45 3.53 -21.87
CA GLU A 631 29.73 3.98 -23.24
C GLU A 631 28.72 3.46 -24.28
N THR A 632 27.97 2.40 -23.96
CA THR A 632 26.93 1.85 -24.85
C THR A 632 25.51 1.97 -24.28
N ARG A 633 25.35 2.52 -23.07
CA ARG A 633 24.08 2.65 -22.37
C ARG A 633 23.05 3.40 -23.23
N GLY A 634 21.88 2.82 -23.41
CA GLY A 634 20.81 3.40 -24.24
C GLY A 634 20.91 3.11 -25.74
N ARG A 635 21.97 2.42 -26.21
CA ARG A 635 22.01 1.84 -27.56
C ARG A 635 21.21 0.54 -27.59
N TYR A 636 20.64 0.19 -28.73
CA TYR A 636 19.85 -1.04 -28.90
C TYR A 636 20.61 -2.08 -29.72
N MET A 637 20.40 -3.36 -29.42
CA MET A 637 21.09 -4.49 -30.05
C MET A 637 20.14 -5.65 -30.33
N TRP A 638 20.28 -6.25 -31.50
CA TRP A 638 19.70 -7.53 -31.87
C TRP A 638 20.61 -8.65 -31.39
N MET A 639 20.09 -9.64 -30.66
CA MET A 639 20.89 -10.76 -30.16
C MET A 639 20.15 -12.11 -30.18
N CYS A 640 20.92 -13.19 -30.20
CA CYS A 640 20.38 -14.55 -30.13
C CYS A 640 19.75 -14.86 -28.77
N TYR A 641 18.55 -15.46 -28.79
CA TYR A 641 17.85 -15.93 -27.58
C TYR A 641 17.44 -17.41 -27.62
N ALA A 642 17.90 -18.17 -28.61
CA ALA A 642 17.60 -19.60 -28.75
C ALA A 642 18.03 -20.43 -27.52
N GLY A 643 19.05 -20.00 -26.76
CA GLY A 643 19.48 -20.64 -25.52
C GLY A 643 18.55 -20.42 -24.30
N TYR A 644 17.50 -19.60 -24.43
CA TYR A 644 16.47 -19.42 -23.40
C TYR A 644 15.27 -20.37 -23.61
N ALA A 645 15.13 -20.94 -24.80
CA ALA A 645 14.18 -22.01 -25.08
C ALA A 645 14.67 -23.34 -24.44
N PRO A 646 13.79 -24.16 -23.83
CA PRO A 646 14.20 -25.43 -23.25
C PRO A 646 14.89 -26.36 -24.25
N GLY A 647 16.14 -26.75 -23.97
CA GLY A 647 16.98 -27.56 -24.86
C GLY A 647 17.58 -26.84 -26.07
N GLY A 648 17.29 -25.55 -26.26
CA GLY A 648 17.85 -24.75 -27.35
C GLY A 648 19.32 -24.38 -27.13
N LYS A 649 20.06 -24.20 -28.23
CA LYS A 649 21.47 -23.75 -28.20
C LYS A 649 21.60 -22.38 -28.86
N GLY A 650 22.20 -21.42 -28.17
CA GLY A 650 22.50 -20.11 -28.72
C GLY A 650 23.64 -20.16 -29.75
N CYS A 651 23.60 -19.28 -30.75
CA CYS A 651 24.63 -19.16 -31.78
C CYS A 651 25.48 -17.87 -31.66
N SER A 652 25.40 -17.19 -30.52
CA SER A 652 26.11 -15.93 -30.21
C SER A 652 25.95 -14.81 -31.26
N PHE A 653 24.86 -14.83 -32.04
CA PHE A 653 24.54 -13.74 -32.97
C PHE A 653 24.30 -12.44 -32.20
N PHE A 654 24.89 -11.36 -32.72
CA PHE A 654 24.86 -10.00 -32.19
C PHE A 654 24.94 -9.02 -33.36
N GLN A 655 24.14 -7.95 -33.32
CA GLN A 655 24.17 -6.83 -34.26
C GLN A 655 23.66 -5.56 -33.54
N TRP A 656 24.28 -4.40 -33.77
CA TRP A 656 23.69 -3.13 -33.29
C TRP A 656 22.41 -2.80 -34.08
N ALA A 657 21.37 -2.37 -33.38
CA ALA A 657 20.12 -1.94 -33.98
C ALA A 657 20.15 -0.42 -34.22
N GLU A 658 19.68 0.01 -35.39
CA GLU A 658 19.65 1.41 -35.80
C GLU A 658 18.20 1.86 -36.03
N PHE A 659 17.87 3.00 -35.44
CA PHE A 659 16.54 3.59 -35.40
C PHE A 659 16.63 5.10 -35.67
N ASP A 660 15.61 5.69 -36.29
CA ASP A 660 15.43 7.14 -36.34
C ASP A 660 14.97 7.71 -34.98
N ASP A 661 14.81 9.03 -34.88
CA ASP A 661 14.45 9.69 -33.61
C ASP A 661 12.98 9.47 -33.18
N ASP A 662 12.13 8.91 -34.06
CA ASP A 662 10.79 8.36 -33.76
C ASP A 662 10.85 6.88 -33.32
N GLY A 663 12.05 6.30 -33.34
CA GLY A 663 12.32 4.93 -32.95
C GLY A 663 12.01 3.92 -34.05
N GLU A 664 11.70 4.34 -35.29
CA GLU A 664 11.41 3.42 -36.38
C GLU A 664 12.71 2.86 -36.99
N PRO A 665 12.75 1.56 -37.38
CA PRO A 665 13.99 0.90 -37.75
C PRO A 665 14.49 1.29 -39.15
N LEU A 666 15.81 1.45 -39.28
CA LEU A 666 16.47 1.82 -40.53
C LEU A 666 16.72 0.59 -41.44
N TRP A 667 15.64 -0.03 -41.91
CA TRP A 667 15.72 -1.16 -42.84
C TRP A 667 16.20 -0.73 -44.23
N ALA A 668 17.28 -1.35 -44.70
CA ALA A 668 17.88 -1.08 -46.03
C ALA A 668 16.93 -1.42 -47.20
N ASN A 669 16.08 -2.43 -47.02
CA ASN A 669 14.99 -2.77 -47.93
C ASN A 669 13.67 -2.40 -47.25
N LYS A 670 13.10 -1.24 -47.59
CA LYS A 670 11.70 -0.92 -47.27
C LYS A 670 10.80 -1.57 -48.34
N PRO A 671 9.84 -2.44 -47.98
CA PRO A 671 8.82 -2.91 -48.92
C PRO A 671 7.90 -1.75 -49.34
N THR A 672 7.14 -1.94 -50.43
CA THR A 672 5.97 -1.11 -50.71
C THR A 672 4.92 -1.29 -49.60
N GLU A 673 4.20 -0.21 -49.27
CA GLU A 673 3.22 -0.20 -48.17
C GLU A 673 2.10 -1.24 -48.34
N GLU A 674 1.81 -1.62 -49.59
CA GLU A 674 0.84 -2.66 -49.99
C GLU A 674 1.13 -4.08 -49.45
N GLN A 675 2.33 -4.33 -48.90
CA GLN A 675 2.74 -5.65 -48.37
C GLN A 675 3.03 -5.66 -46.87
N ALA A 676 2.76 -4.56 -46.15
CA ALA A 676 2.97 -4.51 -44.70
C ALA A 676 1.78 -5.14 -43.94
N PRO A 677 1.98 -6.18 -43.11
CA PRO A 677 0.92 -6.73 -42.27
C PRO A 677 0.59 -5.73 -41.16
N THR A 678 -0.56 -5.06 -41.30
CA THR A 678 -1.06 -4.08 -40.32
C THR A 678 -1.66 -4.80 -39.11
N LEU A 679 -1.12 -4.54 -37.91
CA LEU A 679 -1.67 -5.09 -36.67
C LEU A 679 -2.94 -4.33 -36.25
N ALA A 680 -4.00 -5.08 -35.98
CA ALA A 680 -5.33 -4.56 -35.71
C ALA A 680 -5.41 -3.98 -34.29
N ASN A 681 -6.01 -2.80 -34.18
CA ASN A 681 -6.24 -2.15 -32.90
C ASN A 681 -7.49 -2.73 -32.22
N PHE A 682 -7.42 -3.05 -30.92
CA PHE A 682 -8.57 -3.58 -30.17
C PHE A 682 -9.80 -2.67 -30.20
N VAL A 683 -9.63 -1.37 -30.47
CA VAL A 683 -10.70 -0.38 -30.55
C VAL A 683 -11.37 -0.32 -31.95
N ALA A 684 -10.88 -1.05 -32.95
CA ALA A 684 -11.30 -0.91 -34.36
C ALA A 684 -12.46 -1.85 -34.79
N SER A 685 -12.96 -2.70 -33.89
CA SER A 685 -13.89 -3.80 -34.18
C SER A 685 -15.40 -3.44 -34.12
N GLN A 686 -15.76 -2.16 -33.95
CA GLN A 686 -17.16 -1.71 -33.84
C GLN A 686 -17.65 -0.89 -35.06
N LEU A 687 -17.04 -1.06 -36.25
CA LEU A 687 -17.40 -0.36 -37.49
C LEU A 687 -17.38 -1.29 -38.71
N SER A 688 -18.17 -2.37 -38.68
CA SER A 688 -18.41 -3.25 -39.84
C SER A 688 -19.71 -4.06 -39.73
N ASP A 689 -20.83 -3.39 -39.44
CA ASP A 689 -22.21 -3.91 -39.60
C ASP A 689 -23.10 -2.72 -40.01
N ASP A 690 -23.18 -2.47 -41.34
CA ASP A 690 -24.02 -1.50 -42.06
C ASP A 690 -24.57 -2.20 -43.31
#